data_AF-A0A0N0V166-F1
#
_entry.id   AF-A0A0N0V166-F1
#
_cell.length_a   1.000
_cell.length_b   1.000
_cell.length_c   1.000
_cell.angle_alpha   90.00
_cell.angle_beta   90.00
_cell.angle_gamma   90.00
#
_symmetry.space_group_name_H-M   'P 1'
#
loop_
_entity.id
_entity.type
_entity.pdbx_description
1 polymer ?
#
loop_
_entity_poly.entity_id
_entity_poly.type
_entity_poly.pdbx_seq_one_letter_code
_entity_poly.pdbx_strand_id
1 'polypeptide(L)'
;GFNSGLSSESTGNGAAGNINIDTGELFIKDGALISNSTTGEGNSGEIYINSGQIQINDKAQPIDPEKYLESQLFFQNYYDESEKKYLSGIYSRTEGKAQSNKEGGQIIIDSSDLLISDHGTISSSSSGKRNAGNIDIAVNNIFLDFDASITSESLAEEEGGMAGRITINAEKSMHIENESSITTEAVNTISSNETSDNGKIILTANHNLRLLNSKVTSSVHSGMGKGGDININADFIVQNHGKILANAFEGSGGNISMLSNYYIKSTDSTVDASSERGIDGIVKVEHLNSNLDDSITSLPDDYLDASKWIKDPCVARTNENESFLIVKQRDILPASPFDLMASPLPYFEDMDFDYFVRGDFQKAILKCEQAVNTFEKSSQPYFQTSIYLANAYNMLGYCNKSISIIVNALEYAGDQPYYKILFYNSLGVSYFSLNDLKNSKKYFQLADNHARLIKDSFLIASILNNMGNFYVKDKSDHNKRFLQAMRSYFECITIINDNPNMIRLEINALINVARCSLINGNIQIASAVLEKSLSLIQLLPENYHKSMSLISASQLIQTIQDNNNNTDPELTKLMYKLLNKARLVAASIKNIRVFSYACGFLGQLYEAQKMYADAIKITQLAIFSAQSKSCSEVEYLWQWQLGRLFETQENINSSLTAYKHALKAIYPIRYEFLRTNRIESNFFFKYLKPVYLEMSALFMNYPFLATKKQDHLIEARDTLELLKKLELQNFFKDECAIQMEKNRKISKLKRTPKHTALIYP
;
A
#
# COMPACT_ATOMS: atom_id res chain seq x y z
N GLY A 1 -9.01 25.38 5.07
CA GLY A 1 -7.73 26.10 5.18
C GLY A 1 -7.58 26.91 3.92
N PHE A 2 -7.16 28.16 4.02
CA PHE A 2 -6.83 28.98 2.86
C PHE A 2 -5.60 28.38 2.19
N ASN A 3 -5.67 28.16 0.88
CA ASN A 3 -4.49 27.78 0.09
C ASN A 3 -3.51 28.96 0.09
N SER A 4 -2.22 28.70 0.27
CA SER A 4 -1.18 29.70 0.05
C SER A 4 -0.95 29.86 -1.45
N GLY A 5 -0.86 31.08 -1.97
CA GLY A 5 -0.57 31.26 -3.39
C GLY A 5 0.06 32.58 -3.76
N LEU A 6 0.72 32.56 -4.91
CA LEU A 6 1.26 33.73 -5.59
C LEU A 6 0.51 33.90 -6.91
N SER A 7 -0.24 34.99 -7.07
CA SER A 7 -1.15 35.17 -8.20
C SER A 7 -1.00 36.53 -8.89
N SER A 8 -1.15 36.54 -10.21
CA SER A 8 -1.24 37.75 -11.05
C SER A 8 -2.49 37.65 -11.94
N GLU A 9 -3.45 38.56 -11.78
CA GLU A 9 -4.74 38.50 -12.47
C GLU A 9 -5.08 39.80 -13.20
N SER A 10 -5.64 39.70 -14.42
CA SER A 10 -6.27 40.82 -15.11
C SER A 10 -7.67 40.48 -15.63
N THR A 11 -8.65 41.30 -15.24
CA THR A 11 -10.07 41.15 -15.60
C THR A 11 -10.52 42.12 -16.70
N GLY A 12 -9.64 43.02 -17.15
CA GLY A 12 -9.91 44.03 -18.18
C GLY A 12 -9.12 43.80 -19.47
N ASN A 13 -9.01 44.83 -20.31
CA ASN A 13 -8.30 44.74 -21.60
C ASN A 13 -6.76 44.76 -21.47
N GLY A 14 -6.24 44.99 -20.27
CA GLY A 14 -4.79 45.00 -19.99
C GLY A 14 -4.25 43.59 -19.75
N ALA A 15 -2.98 43.34 -20.10
CA ALA A 15 -2.33 42.06 -19.83
C ALA A 15 -2.16 41.82 -18.32
N ALA A 16 -2.22 40.55 -17.88
CA ALA A 16 -1.79 40.18 -16.53
C ALA A 16 -0.27 40.41 -16.39
N GLY A 17 0.17 40.70 -15.17
CA GLY A 17 1.60 40.85 -14.87
C GLY A 17 2.34 39.52 -14.89
N ASN A 18 3.67 39.60 -15.01
CA ASN A 18 4.55 38.43 -14.93
C ASN A 18 4.86 38.06 -13.47
N ILE A 19 5.10 36.78 -13.22
CA ILE A 19 5.61 36.26 -11.96
C ILE A 19 7.04 35.79 -12.19
N ASN A 20 8.00 36.39 -11.50
CA ASN A 20 9.40 36.00 -11.55
C ASN A 20 9.84 35.50 -10.17
N ILE A 21 10.29 34.25 -10.09
CA ILE A 21 10.78 33.62 -8.86
C ILE A 21 12.24 33.22 -9.05
N ASP A 22 13.11 33.73 -8.20
CA ASP A 22 14.51 33.34 -8.10
C ASP A 22 14.78 32.87 -6.67
N THR A 23 15.10 31.58 -6.49
CA THR A 23 15.30 30.95 -5.17
C THR A 23 16.26 29.78 -5.25
N GLY A 24 16.80 29.33 -4.11
CA GLY A 24 17.57 28.08 -4.07
C GLY A 24 16.67 26.84 -4.16
N GLU A 25 15.55 26.86 -3.44
CA GLU A 25 14.58 25.77 -3.38
C GLU A 25 13.16 26.33 -3.46
N LEU A 26 12.27 25.64 -4.18
CA LEU A 26 10.86 25.97 -4.30
C LEU A 26 10.00 24.74 -4.01
N PHE A 27 9.13 24.85 -3.00
CA PHE A 27 8.17 23.81 -2.62
C PHE A 27 6.74 24.30 -2.83
N ILE A 28 5.98 23.60 -3.66
CA ILE A 28 4.57 23.85 -3.94
C ILE A 28 3.78 22.62 -3.46
N LYS A 29 3.17 22.72 -2.28
CA LYS A 29 2.57 21.57 -1.57
C LYS A 29 1.20 21.89 -0.98
N ASP A 30 0.41 20.87 -0.73
CA ASP A 30 -0.82 20.91 0.09
C ASP A 30 -1.87 21.96 -0.37
N GLY A 31 -2.10 22.04 -1.68
CA GLY A 31 -3.01 22.97 -2.35
C GLY A 31 -2.39 24.34 -2.67
N ALA A 32 -1.08 24.51 -2.49
CA ALA A 32 -0.40 25.76 -2.82
C ALA A 32 -0.34 26.01 -4.33
N LEU A 33 -0.52 27.25 -4.76
CA LEU A 33 -0.55 27.58 -6.19
C LEU A 33 0.30 28.79 -6.57
N ILE A 34 0.89 28.73 -7.75
CA ILE A 34 1.44 29.88 -8.46
C ILE A 34 0.60 30.06 -9.71
N SER A 35 -0.05 31.21 -9.87
CA SER A 35 -0.95 31.40 -11.00
C SER A 35 -0.82 32.74 -11.68
N ASN A 36 -0.97 32.73 -12.99
CA ASN A 36 -1.38 33.91 -13.73
C ASN A 36 -2.73 33.65 -14.41
N SER A 37 -3.59 34.65 -14.46
CA SER A 37 -4.89 34.52 -15.12
C SER A 37 -5.34 35.79 -15.82
N THR A 38 -5.96 35.64 -17.00
CA THR A 38 -6.77 36.71 -17.60
C THR A 38 -8.17 36.27 -17.96
N THR A 39 -9.15 37.08 -17.58
CA THR A 39 -10.56 36.89 -17.95
C THR A 39 -11.06 37.95 -18.94
N GLY A 40 -10.27 39.01 -19.19
CA GLY A 40 -10.53 40.04 -20.20
C GLY A 40 -9.77 39.82 -21.53
N GLU A 41 -9.65 40.87 -22.35
CA GLU A 41 -8.97 40.80 -23.65
C GLU A 41 -7.42 40.84 -23.57
N GLY A 42 -6.87 41.07 -22.38
CA GLY A 42 -5.43 41.07 -22.16
C GLY A 42 -4.78 39.69 -22.23
N ASN A 43 -3.50 39.63 -22.60
CA ASN A 43 -2.73 38.39 -22.55
C ASN A 43 -2.42 37.99 -21.10
N SER A 44 -2.44 36.69 -20.82
CA SER A 44 -1.84 36.16 -19.60
C SER A 44 -0.33 36.38 -19.62
N GLY A 45 0.21 36.72 -18.45
CA GLY A 45 1.62 37.02 -18.29
C GLY A 45 2.50 35.78 -18.44
N GLU A 46 3.77 35.96 -18.10
CA GLU A 46 4.76 34.88 -18.01
C GLU A 46 4.92 34.46 -16.54
N ILE A 47 5.07 33.16 -16.29
CA ILE A 47 5.60 32.64 -15.02
C ILE A 47 7.01 32.15 -15.31
N TYR A 48 8.01 32.88 -14.81
CA TYR A 48 9.42 32.51 -14.89
C TYR A 48 9.91 32.04 -13.51
N ILE A 49 10.42 30.81 -13.43
CA ILE A 49 10.97 30.23 -12.21
C ILE A 49 12.40 29.78 -12.46
N ASN A 50 13.34 30.37 -11.74
CA ASN A 50 14.71 29.94 -11.62
C ASN A 50 14.93 29.39 -10.22
N SER A 51 15.19 28.08 -10.08
CA SER A 51 15.40 27.46 -8.77
C SER A 51 16.41 26.33 -8.82
N GLY A 52 17.26 26.17 -7.81
CA GLY A 52 18.13 24.99 -7.68
C GLY A 52 17.33 23.69 -7.69
N GLN A 53 16.25 23.63 -6.91
CA GLN A 53 15.33 22.49 -6.85
C GLN A 53 13.88 22.94 -6.82
N ILE A 54 13.01 22.22 -7.52
CA ILE A 54 11.55 22.42 -7.48
C ILE A 54 10.87 21.11 -7.11
N GLN A 55 9.97 21.17 -6.12
CA GLN A 55 9.10 20.05 -5.77
C GLN A 55 7.64 20.49 -5.73
N ILE A 56 6.82 19.87 -6.57
CA ILE A 56 5.37 20.03 -6.64
C ILE A 56 4.73 18.73 -6.16
N ASN A 57 3.92 18.80 -5.11
CA ASN A 57 3.29 17.60 -4.53
C ASN A 57 1.92 17.93 -3.96
N ASP A 58 0.86 17.27 -4.46
CA ASP A 58 -0.50 17.52 -4.02
C ASP A 58 -1.13 16.34 -3.25
N LYS A 59 -0.97 16.35 -1.93
CA LYS A 59 -1.70 15.40 -1.05
C LYS A 59 -3.13 15.84 -0.75
N ALA A 60 -3.63 16.88 -1.42
CA ALA A 60 -5.05 17.21 -1.37
C ALA A 60 -5.86 16.05 -2.00
N GLN A 61 -7.07 15.83 -1.50
CA GLN A 61 -7.88 14.66 -1.85
C GLN A 61 -8.11 14.60 -3.39
N PRO A 62 -7.82 13.48 -4.08
CA PRO A 62 -8.11 13.35 -5.50
C PRO A 62 -9.60 13.44 -5.76
N ILE A 63 -9.98 14.33 -6.70
CA ILE A 63 -11.31 14.37 -7.30
C ILE A 63 -11.35 13.32 -8.42
N ASP A 64 -12.50 12.66 -8.51
CA ASP A 64 -12.88 11.64 -9.48
C ASP A 64 -12.40 11.93 -10.94
N PRO A 65 -11.63 11.04 -11.59
CA PRO A 65 -11.13 11.24 -12.95
C PRO A 65 -12.24 11.30 -14.01
N GLU A 66 -13.40 10.69 -13.78
CA GLU A 66 -14.58 10.86 -14.66
C GLU A 66 -15.16 12.29 -14.58
N LYS A 67 -14.69 13.10 -13.61
CA LYS A 67 -15.05 14.51 -13.45
C LYS A 67 -14.00 15.48 -13.97
N TYR A 68 -12.92 15.05 -14.60
CA TYR A 68 -11.94 16.00 -15.15
C TYR A 68 -12.58 16.87 -16.25
N LEU A 69 -13.39 16.27 -17.13
CA LEU A 69 -14.18 16.99 -18.14
C LEU A 69 -15.33 17.80 -17.51
N GLU A 70 -16.03 17.27 -16.49
CA GLU A 70 -17.06 18.04 -15.76
C GLU A 70 -16.49 19.22 -14.97
N SER A 71 -15.26 19.13 -14.46
CA SER A 71 -14.61 20.20 -13.67
C SER A 71 -14.15 21.38 -14.52
N GLN A 72 -13.87 21.14 -15.81
CA GLN A 72 -13.53 22.18 -16.78
C GLN A 72 -14.80 22.79 -17.41
N LEU A 73 -15.89 22.01 -17.54
CA LEU A 73 -17.16 22.46 -18.11
C LEU A 73 -18.13 23.12 -17.11
N PHE A 74 -17.92 22.99 -15.80
CA PHE A 74 -18.69 23.72 -14.76
C PHE A 74 -18.14 25.12 -14.45
N PHE A 75 -17.52 25.82 -15.42
CA PHE A 75 -17.04 27.19 -15.20
C PHE A 75 -18.07 28.28 -15.52
N GLN A 76 -19.33 27.92 -15.79
CA GLN A 76 -20.34 28.91 -16.14
C GLN A 76 -21.72 28.52 -15.64
N ASN A 77 -21.95 28.63 -14.32
CA ASN A 77 -23.18 29.20 -13.75
C ASN A 77 -23.18 29.11 -12.22
N TYR A 78 -23.43 30.26 -11.60
CA TYR A 78 -24.04 30.42 -10.27
C TYR A 78 -23.17 30.13 -9.03
N TYR A 79 -22.69 31.24 -8.43
CA TYR A 79 -22.39 31.47 -7.01
C TYR A 79 -22.73 30.31 -6.03
N ASP A 80 -21.70 29.55 -5.63
CA ASP A 80 -21.36 29.24 -4.22
C ASP A 80 -19.98 28.54 -4.16
N GLU A 81 -18.89 29.18 -3.69
CA GLU A 81 -17.52 28.63 -3.84
C GLU A 81 -16.72 28.56 -2.54
N SER A 82 -17.32 28.00 -1.50
CA SER A 82 -16.60 27.57 -0.30
C SER A 82 -15.92 26.18 -0.43
N GLU A 83 -15.89 25.58 -1.63
CA GLU A 83 -15.32 24.24 -1.87
C GLU A 83 -14.30 24.13 -3.03
N LYS A 84 -13.79 25.24 -3.58
CA LYS A 84 -12.73 25.16 -4.61
C LYS A 84 -11.35 24.97 -3.99
N LYS A 85 -10.86 23.73 -3.99
CA LYS A 85 -9.43 23.45 -3.74
C LYS A 85 -8.74 23.13 -5.06
N TYR A 86 -7.89 24.05 -5.50
CA TYR A 86 -6.93 23.84 -6.58
C TYR A 86 -5.91 22.78 -6.17
N LEU A 87 -5.50 21.93 -7.11
CA LEU A 87 -4.35 21.04 -6.91
C LEU A 87 -3.08 21.90 -6.73
N SER A 88 -2.08 21.35 -6.03
CA SER A 88 -0.79 22.02 -5.91
C SER A 88 -0.13 22.13 -7.28
N GLY A 89 0.19 23.35 -7.70
CA GLY A 89 0.69 23.51 -9.05
C GLY A 89 1.01 24.92 -9.52
N ILE A 90 1.49 24.97 -10.76
CA ILE A 90 1.79 26.19 -11.50
C ILE A 90 0.76 26.29 -12.63
N TYR A 91 0.04 27.40 -12.69
CA TYR A 91 -1.10 27.58 -13.58
C TYR A 91 -0.99 28.88 -14.39
N SER A 92 -1.11 28.77 -15.70
CA SER A 92 -1.30 29.91 -16.60
C SER A 92 -2.65 29.77 -17.27
N ARG A 93 -3.60 30.68 -17.04
CA ARG A 93 -4.97 30.53 -17.54
C ARG A 93 -5.48 31.75 -18.31
N THR A 94 -6.03 31.53 -19.49
CA THR A 94 -6.57 32.60 -20.34
C THR A 94 -8.03 32.32 -20.72
N GLU A 95 -8.93 33.29 -20.57
CA GLU A 95 -10.38 33.15 -20.86
C GLU A 95 -10.85 34.23 -21.87
N GLY A 96 -10.03 34.51 -22.89
CA GLY A 96 -10.33 35.54 -23.88
C GLY A 96 -11.54 35.20 -24.75
N LYS A 97 -12.58 36.05 -24.71
CA LYS A 97 -13.83 35.88 -25.50
C LYS A 97 -13.70 36.23 -26.98
N ALA A 98 -12.72 37.07 -27.35
CA ALA A 98 -12.45 37.44 -28.73
C ALA A 98 -11.42 36.50 -29.36
N GLN A 99 -11.65 36.11 -30.62
CA GLN A 99 -10.71 35.30 -31.39
C GLN A 99 -9.40 36.09 -31.57
N SER A 100 -8.30 35.51 -31.10
CA SER A 100 -6.98 36.12 -31.17
C SER A 100 -5.93 35.05 -31.42
N ASN A 101 -5.04 35.30 -32.38
CA ASN A 101 -3.87 34.44 -32.64
C ASN A 101 -2.77 34.61 -31.58
N LYS A 102 -3.03 35.35 -30.51
CA LYS A 102 -2.08 35.52 -29.39
C LYS A 102 -2.22 34.33 -28.45
N GLU A 103 -1.08 33.68 -28.18
CA GLU A 103 -0.97 32.55 -27.26
C GLU A 103 -1.38 32.94 -25.83
N GLY A 104 -1.84 31.95 -25.07
CA GLY A 104 -2.02 32.06 -23.62
C GLY A 104 -0.68 32.27 -22.91
N GLY A 105 -0.74 32.47 -21.59
CA GLY A 105 0.44 32.81 -20.80
C GLY A 105 1.48 31.68 -20.80
N GLN A 106 2.75 32.05 -20.76
CA GLN A 106 3.87 31.10 -20.84
C GLN A 106 4.35 30.70 -19.45
N ILE A 107 4.74 29.43 -19.28
CA ILE A 107 5.43 28.94 -18.09
C ILE A 107 6.84 28.54 -18.49
N ILE A 108 7.84 29.13 -17.84
CA ILE A 108 9.25 28.88 -18.07
C ILE A 108 9.89 28.45 -16.75
N ILE A 109 10.53 27.28 -16.75
CA ILE A 109 11.17 26.69 -15.58
C ILE A 109 12.62 26.35 -15.90
N ASP A 110 13.54 26.99 -15.21
CA ASP A 110 14.96 26.65 -15.17
C ASP A 110 15.29 26.06 -13.79
N SER A 111 15.70 24.79 -13.73
CA SER A 111 16.06 24.16 -12.45
C SER A 111 17.14 23.08 -12.55
N SER A 112 17.78 22.69 -11.45
CA SER A 112 18.60 21.46 -11.51
C SER A 112 17.70 20.22 -11.46
N ASP A 113 16.77 20.17 -10.52
CA ASP A 113 15.89 19.01 -10.33
C ASP A 113 14.43 19.44 -10.20
N LEU A 114 13.56 18.87 -11.02
CA LEU A 114 12.11 19.07 -10.97
C LEU A 114 11.41 17.75 -10.60
N LEU A 115 10.78 17.73 -9.42
CA LEU A 115 9.99 16.62 -8.92
C LEU A 115 8.50 17.02 -8.90
N ILE A 116 7.68 16.28 -9.64
CA ILE A 116 6.21 16.42 -9.63
C ILE A 116 5.64 15.08 -9.21
N SER A 117 4.86 15.07 -8.13
CA SER A 117 4.36 13.83 -7.51
C SER A 117 2.95 14.04 -6.95
N ASP A 118 2.24 12.96 -6.67
CA ASP A 118 0.94 12.98 -5.97
C ASP A 118 0.00 14.03 -6.59
N HIS A 119 -0.46 13.87 -7.83
CA HIS A 119 -1.33 14.82 -8.55
C HIS A 119 -0.80 16.26 -8.78
N GLY A 120 0.48 16.52 -8.47
CA GLY A 120 1.12 17.81 -8.76
C GLY A 120 0.97 18.20 -10.23
N THR A 121 0.66 19.47 -10.49
CA THR A 121 0.28 19.92 -11.84
C THR A 121 1.09 21.13 -12.32
N ILE A 122 1.52 21.12 -13.57
CA ILE A 122 1.95 22.31 -14.31
C ILE A 122 1.04 22.45 -15.52
N SER A 123 0.25 23.51 -15.58
CA SER A 123 -0.76 23.65 -16.62
C SER A 123 -0.79 25.04 -17.22
N SER A 124 -0.88 25.07 -18.55
CA SER A 124 -1.18 26.27 -19.32
C SER A 124 -2.46 26.04 -20.12
N SER A 125 -3.52 26.79 -19.84
CA SER A 125 -4.82 26.53 -20.45
C SER A 125 -5.50 27.78 -21.01
N SER A 126 -6.34 27.54 -22.02
CA SER A 126 -7.26 28.54 -22.57
C SER A 126 -8.68 28.00 -22.55
N SER A 127 -9.61 28.71 -21.91
CA SER A 127 -11.05 28.37 -21.89
C SER A 127 -11.89 29.28 -22.81
N GLY A 128 -11.25 30.02 -23.71
CA GLY A 128 -11.90 30.89 -24.70
C GLY A 128 -11.40 30.62 -26.13
N LYS A 129 -11.67 31.53 -27.06
CA LYS A 129 -11.30 31.39 -28.49
C LYS A 129 -9.80 31.63 -28.76
N ARG A 130 -8.96 31.54 -27.74
CA ARG A 130 -7.52 31.78 -27.79
C ARG A 130 -6.75 30.48 -27.70
N ASN A 131 -5.54 30.48 -28.22
CA ASN A 131 -4.64 29.34 -28.07
C ASN A 131 -4.19 29.20 -26.61
N ALA A 132 -3.96 27.97 -26.17
CA ALA A 132 -3.28 27.72 -24.90
C ALA A 132 -1.83 28.22 -24.95
N GLY A 133 -1.23 28.52 -23.79
CA GLY A 133 0.14 29.01 -23.73
C GLY A 133 1.17 27.89 -23.70
N ASN A 134 2.42 28.23 -23.97
CA ASN A 134 3.52 27.25 -24.01
C ASN A 134 4.11 26.97 -22.62
N ILE A 135 4.67 25.77 -22.45
CA ILE A 135 5.44 25.35 -21.28
C ILE A 135 6.85 24.99 -21.72
N ASP A 136 7.84 25.66 -21.15
CA ASP A 136 9.26 25.46 -21.43
C ASP A 136 9.99 25.07 -20.14
N ILE A 137 10.58 23.88 -20.09
CA ILE A 137 11.27 23.34 -18.92
C ILE A 137 12.71 22.95 -19.30
N ALA A 138 13.69 23.55 -18.64
CA ALA A 138 15.10 23.18 -18.74
C ALA A 138 15.61 22.71 -17.37
N VAL A 139 16.03 21.44 -17.31
CA VAL A 139 16.44 20.78 -16.05
C VAL A 139 17.58 19.80 -16.22
N ASN A 140 18.25 19.40 -15.13
CA ASN A 140 19.13 18.22 -15.19
C ASN A 140 18.30 16.94 -15.14
N ASN A 141 17.38 16.85 -14.17
CA ASN A 141 16.49 15.70 -14.01
C ASN A 141 15.04 16.15 -13.83
N ILE A 142 14.12 15.39 -14.42
CA ILE A 142 12.69 15.51 -14.16
C ILE A 142 12.11 14.15 -13.79
N PHE A 143 11.28 14.13 -12.74
CA PHE A 143 10.57 12.96 -12.27
C PHE A 143 9.10 13.29 -12.07
N LEU A 144 8.23 12.65 -12.85
CA LEU A 144 6.77 12.69 -12.71
C LEU A 144 6.31 11.35 -12.16
N ASP A 145 5.56 11.37 -11.05
CA ASP A 145 5.11 10.16 -10.37
C ASP A 145 3.71 10.32 -9.77
N PHE A 146 3.03 9.21 -9.54
CA PHE A 146 1.70 9.14 -8.91
C PHE A 146 0.71 10.17 -9.50
N ASP A 147 0.36 10.01 -10.77
CA ASP A 147 -0.67 10.81 -11.48
C ASP A 147 -0.35 12.32 -11.55
N ALA A 148 0.95 12.68 -11.48
CA ALA A 148 1.44 14.02 -11.81
C ALA A 148 1.20 14.39 -13.29
N SER A 149 0.92 15.67 -13.56
CA SER A 149 0.58 16.14 -14.92
C SER A 149 1.32 17.41 -15.36
N ILE A 150 1.68 17.45 -16.64
CA ILE A 150 2.11 18.67 -17.35
C ILE A 150 1.22 18.84 -18.58
N THR A 151 0.44 19.92 -18.63
CA THR A 151 -0.61 20.07 -19.64
C THR A 151 -0.60 21.43 -20.35
N SER A 152 -0.85 21.43 -21.67
CA SER A 152 -1.12 22.66 -22.43
C SER A 152 -2.41 22.49 -23.24
N GLU A 153 -3.51 23.05 -22.75
CA GLU A 153 -4.87 22.65 -23.15
C GLU A 153 -5.74 23.82 -23.62
N SER A 154 -6.44 23.64 -24.76
CA SER A 154 -7.49 24.52 -25.24
C SER A 154 -8.85 23.87 -25.01
N LEU A 155 -9.60 24.44 -24.07
CA LEU A 155 -10.76 23.83 -23.40
C LEU A 155 -12.11 24.39 -23.87
N ALA A 156 -12.13 25.28 -24.85
CA ALA A 156 -13.37 25.88 -25.33
C ALA A 156 -14.22 24.85 -26.12
N GLU A 157 -15.50 24.73 -25.72
CA GLU A 157 -16.47 23.80 -26.34
C GLU A 157 -16.89 24.23 -27.75
N GLU A 158 -16.90 25.53 -28.02
CA GLU A 158 -17.20 26.11 -29.32
C GLU A 158 -16.11 27.09 -29.71
N GLU A 159 -15.63 26.95 -30.94
CA GLU A 159 -14.70 27.91 -31.52
C GLU A 159 -13.40 28.11 -30.70
N GLY A 160 -12.85 27.03 -30.17
CA GLY A 160 -11.61 27.05 -29.39
C GLY A 160 -10.36 27.31 -30.21
N GLY A 161 -9.35 27.85 -29.53
CA GLY A 161 -8.00 28.00 -30.08
C GLY A 161 -7.25 26.67 -30.10
N MET A 162 -5.99 26.73 -30.51
CA MET A 162 -5.09 25.57 -30.58
C MET A 162 -4.50 25.25 -29.20
N ALA A 163 -4.18 23.98 -28.95
CA ALA A 163 -3.33 23.58 -27.83
C ALA A 163 -1.93 24.18 -27.99
N GLY A 164 -1.24 24.42 -26.86
CA GLY A 164 0.10 24.99 -26.88
C GLY A 164 1.19 23.94 -26.96
N ARG A 165 2.44 24.40 -26.96
CA ARG A 165 3.63 23.56 -27.01
C ARG A 165 4.16 23.27 -25.61
N ILE A 166 4.57 22.02 -25.39
CA ILE A 166 5.36 21.62 -24.22
C ILE A 166 6.75 21.22 -24.70
N THR A 167 7.78 21.90 -24.20
CA THR A 167 9.18 21.51 -24.41
C THR A 167 9.84 21.21 -23.08
N ILE A 168 10.41 20.01 -22.95
CA ILE A 168 11.18 19.60 -21.78
C ILE A 168 12.57 19.16 -22.23
N ASN A 169 13.59 19.86 -21.75
CA ASN A 169 14.99 19.56 -21.98
C ASN A 169 15.63 19.12 -20.67
N ALA A 170 15.88 17.82 -20.53
CA ALA A 170 16.58 17.22 -19.39
C ALA A 170 18.05 16.93 -19.77
N GLU A 171 19.01 17.55 -19.09
CA GLU A 171 20.44 17.31 -19.35
C GLU A 171 20.88 15.89 -19.02
N LYS A 172 20.12 15.15 -18.19
CA LYS A 172 20.41 13.77 -17.80
C LYS A 172 19.21 12.85 -18.05
N SER A 173 18.18 12.90 -17.21
CA SER A 173 17.10 11.91 -17.24
C SER A 173 15.71 12.48 -17.06
N MET A 174 14.75 11.83 -17.73
CA MET A 174 13.32 12.11 -17.65
C MET A 174 12.58 10.82 -17.31
N HIS A 175 11.97 10.75 -16.13
CA HIS A 175 11.16 9.61 -15.72
C HIS A 175 9.71 10.05 -15.55
N ILE A 176 8.80 9.31 -16.18
CA ILE A 176 7.36 9.53 -16.13
C ILE A 176 6.75 8.20 -15.74
N GLU A 177 6.24 8.09 -14.52
CA GLU A 177 5.86 6.82 -13.89
C GLU A 177 4.46 6.88 -13.25
N ASN A 178 3.85 5.72 -13.02
CA ASN A 178 2.65 5.55 -12.18
C ASN A 178 1.48 6.49 -12.52
N GLU A 179 0.89 6.30 -13.71
CA GLU A 179 -0.25 7.05 -14.28
C GLU A 179 0.02 8.53 -14.62
N SER A 180 1.24 9.02 -14.44
CA SER A 180 1.60 10.39 -14.81
C SER A 180 1.50 10.69 -16.31
N SER A 181 1.30 11.97 -16.64
CA SER A 181 1.04 12.39 -18.01
C SER A 181 1.65 13.71 -18.45
N ILE A 182 2.04 13.77 -19.73
CA ILE A 182 2.36 15.00 -20.45
C ILE A 182 1.38 15.12 -21.61
N THR A 183 0.55 16.16 -21.62
CA THR A 183 -0.57 16.26 -22.56
C THR A 183 -0.68 17.62 -23.25
N THR A 184 -0.99 17.60 -24.55
CA THR A 184 -1.50 18.77 -25.28
C THR A 184 -2.84 18.41 -25.87
N GLU A 185 -3.89 19.16 -25.54
CA GLU A 185 -5.25 18.82 -25.96
C GLU A 185 -6.00 20.04 -26.48
N ALA A 186 -6.70 19.88 -27.61
CA ALA A 186 -7.65 20.86 -28.10
C ALA A 186 -9.05 20.22 -28.22
N VAL A 187 -10.03 20.81 -27.53
CA VAL A 187 -11.40 20.27 -27.49
C VAL A 187 -12.13 20.53 -28.81
N ASN A 188 -12.16 21.77 -29.30
CA ASN A 188 -12.84 22.14 -30.55
C ASN A 188 -12.09 23.26 -31.28
N THR A 189 -11.45 22.95 -32.42
CA THR A 189 -10.62 23.93 -33.15
C THR A 189 -11.35 24.51 -34.38
N ILE A 190 -11.33 25.83 -34.58
CA ILE A 190 -11.92 26.50 -35.77
C ILE A 190 -11.06 26.37 -37.03
N SER A 191 -9.85 25.83 -36.94
CA SER A 191 -8.92 25.91 -38.07
C SER A 191 -9.48 25.19 -39.30
N SER A 192 -9.85 25.96 -40.31
CA SER A 192 -10.27 25.52 -41.63
C SER A 192 -9.09 25.09 -42.51
N ASN A 193 -7.87 25.10 -41.96
CA ASN A 193 -6.66 24.66 -42.64
C ASN A 193 -6.17 23.35 -42.01
N GLU A 194 -6.20 22.25 -42.78
CA GLU A 194 -5.65 20.93 -42.45
C GLU A 194 -4.14 20.96 -42.08
N THR A 195 -3.49 22.12 -42.13
CA THR A 195 -2.05 22.31 -41.90
C THR A 195 -1.68 22.90 -40.53
N SER A 196 -2.64 23.33 -39.71
CA SER A 196 -2.35 23.87 -38.38
C SER A 196 -2.24 22.76 -37.33
N ASP A 197 -1.04 22.58 -36.77
CA ASP A 197 -0.68 21.54 -35.80
C ASP A 197 -1.24 21.85 -34.40
N ASN A 198 -2.18 21.06 -33.89
CA ASN A 198 -2.82 21.36 -32.59
C ASN A 198 -2.03 20.75 -31.44
N GLY A 199 -1.17 21.58 -30.86
CA GLY A 199 -0.26 21.17 -29.81
C GLY A 199 1.03 20.61 -30.37
N LYS A 200 2.06 20.60 -29.53
CA LYS A 200 3.35 19.98 -29.86
C LYS A 200 4.06 19.58 -28.58
N ILE A 201 4.54 18.35 -28.53
CA ILE A 201 5.33 17.87 -27.40
C ILE A 201 6.75 17.58 -27.88
N ILE A 202 7.74 18.20 -27.24
CA ILE A 202 9.17 18.00 -27.52
C ILE A 202 9.85 17.58 -26.23
N LEU A 203 10.32 16.33 -26.17
CA LEU A 203 11.02 15.75 -25.03
C LEU A 203 12.45 15.44 -25.43
N THR A 204 13.42 16.07 -24.76
CA THR A 204 14.84 15.79 -24.94
C THR A 204 15.45 15.34 -23.62
N ALA A 205 16.08 14.17 -23.58
CA ALA A 205 16.82 13.69 -22.41
C ALA A 205 18.16 13.10 -22.83
N ASN A 206 19.29 13.71 -22.43
CA ASN A 206 20.60 13.27 -22.97
C ASN A 206 20.97 11.82 -22.60
N HIS A 207 20.45 11.26 -21.50
CA HIS A 207 20.81 9.90 -21.08
C HIS A 207 19.65 8.90 -21.15
N ASN A 208 18.56 9.12 -20.40
CA ASN A 208 17.43 8.20 -20.46
C ASN A 208 16.07 8.88 -20.32
N LEU A 209 15.10 8.32 -21.04
CA LEU A 209 13.68 8.58 -20.90
C LEU A 209 12.97 7.28 -20.52
N ARG A 210 12.23 7.29 -19.42
CA ARG A 210 11.43 6.14 -18.95
C ARG A 210 9.96 6.51 -18.91
N LEU A 211 9.15 5.70 -19.58
CA LEU A 211 7.69 5.77 -19.59
C LEU A 211 7.15 4.46 -19.00
N LEU A 212 6.85 4.44 -17.69
CA LEU A 212 6.36 3.26 -16.97
C LEU A 212 4.92 3.47 -16.51
N ASN A 213 3.95 2.70 -17.03
CA ASN A 213 2.51 2.88 -16.75
C ASN A 213 2.06 4.35 -16.91
N SER A 214 2.46 5.03 -17.98
CA SER A 214 2.29 6.49 -18.11
C SER A 214 2.04 6.92 -19.56
N LYS A 215 1.61 8.18 -19.75
CA LYS A 215 1.14 8.66 -21.06
C LYS A 215 1.78 9.97 -21.51
N VAL A 216 2.10 10.05 -22.80
CA VAL A 216 2.46 11.27 -23.52
C VAL A 216 1.48 11.41 -24.68
N THR A 217 0.61 12.41 -24.65
CA THR A 217 -0.50 12.49 -25.62
C THR A 217 -0.65 13.88 -26.21
N SER A 218 -0.85 13.94 -27.50
CA SER A 218 -1.16 15.15 -28.23
C SER A 218 -2.41 14.88 -29.06
N SER A 219 -3.54 15.49 -28.72
CA SER A 219 -4.84 15.10 -29.27
C SER A 219 -5.80 16.24 -29.57
N VAL A 220 -6.68 16.00 -30.54
CA VAL A 220 -7.83 16.85 -30.87
C VAL A 220 -9.11 16.04 -30.69
N HIS A 221 -9.97 16.47 -29.78
CA HIS A 221 -11.19 15.74 -29.41
C HIS A 221 -12.33 15.94 -30.43
N SER A 222 -12.50 17.17 -30.94
CA SER A 222 -13.49 17.51 -31.97
C SER A 222 -13.01 18.65 -32.88
N GLY A 223 -13.49 18.67 -34.14
CA GLY A 223 -13.10 19.66 -35.15
C GLY A 223 -12.03 19.20 -36.17
N MET A 224 -11.86 19.94 -37.26
CA MET A 224 -11.01 19.58 -38.42
C MET A 224 -9.49 19.72 -38.19
N GLY A 225 -9.06 19.91 -36.95
CA GLY A 225 -7.66 20.15 -36.61
C GLY A 225 -6.78 18.91 -36.71
N LYS A 226 -5.54 19.06 -37.18
CA LYS A 226 -4.51 18.01 -37.15
C LYS A 226 -4.09 17.72 -35.70
N GLY A 227 -3.96 16.46 -35.30
CA GLY A 227 -3.33 16.05 -34.05
C GLY A 227 -1.91 16.58 -33.94
N GLY A 228 -1.49 17.05 -32.77
CA GLY A 228 -0.19 17.70 -32.65
C GLY A 228 1.00 16.75 -32.70
N ASP A 229 2.11 17.19 -33.26
CA ASP A 229 3.32 16.36 -33.41
C ASP A 229 4.00 16.07 -32.04
N ILE A 230 4.54 14.85 -31.91
CA ILE A 230 5.35 14.43 -30.75
C ILE A 230 6.78 14.11 -31.20
N ASN A 231 7.75 14.78 -30.61
CA ASN A 231 9.18 14.59 -30.87
C ASN A 231 9.88 14.15 -29.59
N ILE A 232 10.47 12.97 -29.60
CA ILE A 232 11.22 12.41 -28.46
C ILE A 232 12.64 12.13 -28.88
N ASN A 233 13.61 12.65 -28.15
CA ASN A 233 15.03 12.38 -28.35
C ASN A 233 15.70 12.00 -27.04
N ALA A 234 16.22 10.78 -26.94
CA ALA A 234 17.02 10.36 -25.80
C ALA A 234 17.98 9.22 -26.15
N ASP A 235 19.13 9.16 -25.50
CA ASP A 235 20.08 8.06 -25.69
C ASP A 235 19.42 6.69 -25.44
N PHE A 236 18.62 6.56 -24.37
CA PHE A 236 17.94 5.33 -23.99
C PHE A 236 16.46 5.58 -23.69
N ILE A 237 15.55 4.99 -24.48
CA ILE A 237 14.10 5.07 -24.26
C ILE A 237 13.59 3.72 -23.75
N VAL A 238 12.94 3.72 -22.57
CA VAL A 238 12.21 2.56 -22.05
C VAL A 238 10.73 2.88 -22.00
N GLN A 239 9.92 2.09 -22.69
CA GLN A 239 8.48 2.17 -22.69
C GLN A 239 7.90 0.86 -22.17
N ASN A 240 7.30 0.87 -20.99
CA ASN A 240 6.69 -0.31 -20.38
C ASN A 240 5.28 0.03 -19.90
N HIS A 241 4.26 -0.64 -20.43
CA HIS A 241 2.86 -0.28 -20.26
C HIS A 241 2.58 1.22 -20.53
N GLY A 242 3.38 1.85 -21.40
CA GLY A 242 3.35 3.29 -21.65
C GLY A 242 2.64 3.63 -22.96
N LYS A 243 2.02 4.81 -23.05
CA LYS A 243 1.29 5.26 -24.25
C LYS A 243 1.88 6.55 -24.82
N ILE A 244 2.19 6.56 -26.11
CA ILE A 244 2.61 7.76 -26.85
C ILE A 244 1.62 7.94 -28.00
N LEU A 245 0.74 8.93 -27.90
CA LEU A 245 -0.43 9.05 -28.79
C LEU A 245 -0.51 10.44 -29.43
N ALA A 246 -0.58 10.51 -30.76
CA ALA A 246 -0.74 11.74 -31.52
C ALA A 246 -2.08 11.72 -32.30
N ASN A 247 -3.17 11.35 -31.62
CA ASN A 247 -4.42 10.95 -32.28
C ASN A 247 -5.33 12.15 -32.59
N ALA A 248 -6.18 12.00 -33.60
CA ALA A 248 -7.19 12.98 -33.97
C ALA A 248 -8.57 12.33 -34.20
N PHE A 249 -9.65 13.11 -34.07
CA PHE A 249 -10.99 12.62 -34.38
C PHE A 249 -11.40 12.92 -35.83
N GLU A 250 -11.51 14.21 -36.21
CA GLU A 250 -11.95 14.63 -37.55
C GLU A 250 -10.80 15.03 -38.49
N GLY A 251 -9.76 15.71 -38.00
CA GLY A 251 -8.57 16.06 -38.79
C GLY A 251 -7.53 14.94 -38.87
N SER A 252 -6.41 15.16 -39.56
CA SER A 252 -5.33 14.17 -39.66
C SER A 252 -4.64 13.90 -38.32
N GLY A 253 -4.14 12.68 -38.11
CA GLY A 253 -3.29 12.36 -36.96
C GLY A 253 -1.96 13.14 -36.98
N GLY A 254 -1.37 13.34 -35.81
CA GLY A 254 -0.08 13.99 -35.65
C GLY A 254 1.09 13.05 -35.96
N ASN A 255 2.25 13.60 -36.29
CA ASN A 255 3.44 12.80 -36.53
C ASN A 255 4.16 12.53 -35.21
N ILE A 256 4.62 11.28 -35.03
CA ILE A 256 5.47 10.89 -33.91
C ILE A 256 6.87 10.61 -34.46
N SER A 257 7.86 11.34 -33.97
CA SER A 257 9.27 11.10 -34.26
C SER A 257 10.04 10.77 -32.98
N MET A 258 10.67 9.60 -32.95
CA MET A 258 11.49 9.14 -31.83
C MET A 258 12.90 8.83 -32.31
N LEU A 259 13.90 9.48 -31.70
CA LEU A 259 15.31 9.24 -31.97
C LEU A 259 16.00 8.72 -30.70
N SER A 260 16.70 7.60 -30.81
CA SER A 260 17.47 7.05 -29.69
C SER A 260 18.68 6.23 -30.10
N ASN A 261 19.59 5.96 -29.17
CA ASN A 261 20.61 4.91 -29.39
C ASN A 261 20.02 3.53 -29.11
N TYR A 262 19.13 3.44 -28.11
CA TYR A 262 18.44 2.22 -27.70
C TYR A 262 16.98 2.52 -27.36
N TYR A 263 16.08 1.68 -27.87
CA TYR A 263 14.65 1.72 -27.56
C TYR A 263 14.21 0.32 -27.09
N ILE A 264 13.58 0.26 -25.91
CA ILE A 264 13.00 -0.96 -25.34
C ILE A 264 11.52 -0.70 -25.10
N LYS A 265 10.67 -1.58 -25.64
CA LYS A 265 9.22 -1.46 -25.58
C LYS A 265 8.59 -2.76 -25.06
N SER A 266 7.64 -2.68 -24.14
CA SER A 266 6.78 -3.82 -23.79
C SER A 266 5.74 -4.10 -24.89
N THR A 267 5.27 -5.33 -25.01
CA THR A 267 4.32 -5.72 -26.09
C THR A 267 2.99 -4.97 -26.05
N ASP A 268 2.59 -4.52 -24.88
CA ASP A 268 1.33 -3.85 -24.61
C ASP A 268 1.46 -2.31 -24.58
N SER A 269 2.68 -1.78 -24.69
CA SER A 269 2.91 -0.35 -24.89
C SER A 269 2.44 0.09 -26.27
N THR A 270 1.94 1.32 -26.39
CA THR A 270 1.39 1.84 -27.66
C THR A 270 2.11 3.09 -28.15
N VAL A 271 2.34 3.15 -29.46
CA VAL A 271 2.78 4.34 -30.18
C VAL A 271 1.82 4.45 -31.36
N ASP A 272 0.94 5.44 -31.34
CA ASP A 272 -0.16 5.54 -32.28
C ASP A 272 -0.39 7.00 -32.70
N ALA A 273 -0.69 7.19 -33.97
CA ALA A 273 -0.89 8.49 -34.60
C ALA A 273 -2.18 8.47 -35.44
N SER A 274 -3.15 7.64 -35.06
CA SER A 274 -4.32 7.36 -35.88
C SER A 274 -5.33 8.50 -35.86
N SER A 275 -6.15 8.57 -36.91
CA SER A 275 -7.33 9.44 -36.95
C SER A 275 -8.60 8.65 -37.23
N GLU A 276 -9.70 8.97 -36.52
CA GLU A 276 -10.96 8.23 -36.68
C GLU A 276 -11.67 8.53 -38.01
N ARG A 277 -11.68 9.80 -38.44
CA ARG A 277 -12.31 10.25 -39.69
C ARG A 277 -11.33 10.91 -40.67
N GLY A 278 -10.12 11.22 -40.23
CA GLY A 278 -9.06 11.82 -41.03
C GLY A 278 -8.04 10.80 -41.55
N ILE A 279 -6.87 11.31 -41.95
CA ILE A 279 -5.74 10.48 -42.39
C ILE A 279 -4.80 10.25 -41.20
N ASP A 280 -4.32 9.03 -41.01
CA ASP A 280 -3.33 8.70 -39.97
C ASP A 280 -2.02 9.50 -40.14
N GLY A 281 -1.45 9.92 -39.01
CA GLY A 281 -0.13 10.54 -38.95
C GLY A 281 1.01 9.54 -39.10
N ILE A 282 2.23 10.04 -39.28
CA ILE A 282 3.41 9.21 -39.49
C ILE A 282 4.09 8.90 -38.16
N VAL A 283 4.26 7.62 -37.84
CA VAL A 283 5.11 7.16 -36.73
C VAL A 283 6.48 6.76 -37.28
N LYS A 284 7.53 7.49 -36.87
CA LYS A 284 8.92 7.24 -37.23
C LYS A 284 9.76 7.01 -35.98
N VAL A 285 10.25 5.78 -35.81
CA VAL A 285 11.13 5.40 -34.69
C VAL A 285 12.50 5.04 -35.24
N GLU A 286 13.49 5.87 -34.97
CA GLU A 286 14.89 5.66 -35.37
C GLU A 286 15.73 5.29 -34.16
N HIS A 287 16.44 4.15 -34.26
CA HIS A 287 17.39 3.70 -33.26
C HIS A 287 18.71 3.22 -33.89
N LEU A 288 19.85 3.58 -33.29
CA LEU A 288 21.18 3.26 -33.83
C LEU A 288 21.62 1.80 -33.61
N ASN A 289 21.15 1.13 -32.55
CA ASN A 289 21.51 -0.26 -32.24
C ASN A 289 20.27 -1.16 -32.24
N SER A 290 20.39 -2.38 -32.79
CA SER A 290 19.28 -3.30 -33.08
C SER A 290 18.32 -3.52 -31.91
N ASN A 291 17.03 -3.37 -32.18
CA ASN A 291 15.87 -3.73 -31.35
C ASN A 291 16.15 -4.94 -30.41
N LEU A 292 15.97 -4.73 -29.11
CA LEU A 292 15.98 -5.79 -28.09
C LEU A 292 14.64 -6.56 -28.04
N ASP A 293 13.68 -6.22 -28.92
CA ASP A 293 12.34 -6.83 -29.02
C ASP A 293 12.39 -8.36 -29.12
N ASP A 294 13.35 -8.93 -29.87
CA ASP A 294 13.50 -10.39 -30.05
C ASP A 294 13.98 -11.12 -28.78
N SER A 295 14.40 -10.39 -27.75
CA SER A 295 14.93 -10.94 -26.49
C SER A 295 13.92 -10.89 -25.34
N ILE A 296 12.80 -10.18 -25.51
CA ILE A 296 11.81 -9.96 -24.45
C ILE A 296 10.51 -10.65 -24.88
N THR A 297 10.38 -11.92 -24.49
CA THR A 297 9.11 -12.63 -24.56
C THR A 297 8.16 -12.00 -23.54
N SER A 298 7.02 -11.46 -23.98
CA SER A 298 5.96 -11.13 -23.04
C SER A 298 5.39 -12.42 -22.47
N LEU A 299 5.32 -12.46 -21.14
CA LEU A 299 4.56 -13.49 -20.46
C LEU A 299 3.07 -13.22 -20.72
N PRO A 300 2.25 -14.23 -21.01
CA PRO A 300 0.84 -14.03 -21.31
C PRO A 300 0.12 -13.27 -20.18
N ASP A 301 -0.63 -12.22 -20.55
CA ASP A 301 -1.40 -11.32 -19.67
C ASP A 301 -2.64 -11.97 -19.04
N ASP A 302 -3.01 -13.16 -19.48
CA ASP A 302 -4.03 -13.96 -18.82
C ASP A 302 -3.43 -14.55 -17.53
N TYR A 303 -3.46 -13.74 -16.47
CA TYR A 303 -3.41 -14.30 -15.13
C TYR A 303 -4.64 -15.18 -14.96
N LEU A 304 -4.42 -16.49 -14.78
CA LEU A 304 -5.40 -17.35 -14.15
C LEU A 304 -5.89 -16.63 -12.90
N ASP A 305 -7.20 -16.34 -12.85
CA ASP A 305 -7.87 -15.82 -11.65
C ASP A 305 -7.76 -16.88 -10.54
N ALA A 306 -6.60 -16.90 -9.87
CA ALA A 306 -6.25 -17.90 -8.89
C ALA A 306 -7.28 -17.94 -7.76
N SER A 307 -7.99 -16.83 -7.51
CA SER A 307 -9.04 -16.73 -6.50
C SER A 307 -10.19 -17.73 -6.73
N LYS A 308 -10.41 -18.15 -7.99
CA LYS A 308 -11.37 -19.20 -8.37
C LYS A 308 -10.88 -20.62 -8.15
N TRP A 309 -9.57 -20.82 -8.06
CA TRP A 309 -8.93 -22.12 -7.85
C TRP A 309 -8.48 -22.33 -6.39
N ILE A 310 -8.69 -21.34 -5.51
CA ILE A 310 -7.99 -21.16 -4.22
C ILE A 310 -8.50 -22.01 -3.04
N LYS A 311 -9.58 -22.80 -3.15
CA LYS A 311 -10.28 -23.23 -1.92
C LYS A 311 -9.96 -24.62 -1.39
N ASP A 312 -9.38 -25.49 -2.19
CA ASP A 312 -9.14 -26.88 -1.75
C ASP A 312 -7.67 -27.11 -1.36
N PRO A 313 -7.40 -27.76 -0.21
CA PRO A 313 -6.05 -28.24 0.13
C PRO A 313 -5.49 -29.12 -0.98
N CYS A 314 -4.18 -29.07 -1.24
CA CYS A 314 -3.50 -29.82 -2.32
C CYS A 314 -3.91 -31.29 -2.43
N VAL A 315 -4.06 -31.92 -1.28
CA VAL A 315 -4.59 -33.26 -1.04
C VAL A 315 -5.85 -33.58 -1.83
N ALA A 316 -6.80 -32.64 -1.89
CA ALA A 316 -8.09 -32.82 -2.53
C ALA A 316 -8.03 -32.58 -4.05
N ARG A 317 -6.94 -31.99 -4.55
CA ARG A 317 -6.72 -31.70 -5.98
C ARG A 317 -5.92 -32.78 -6.70
N THR A 318 -5.15 -33.58 -5.96
CA THR A 318 -4.42 -34.73 -6.50
C THR A 318 -5.32 -35.96 -6.50
N ASN A 319 -5.66 -36.49 -7.68
CA ASN A 319 -6.31 -37.81 -7.84
C ASN A 319 -5.40 -39.00 -7.45
N GLU A 320 -4.35 -38.75 -6.67
CA GLU A 320 -3.44 -39.78 -6.18
C GLU A 320 -3.93 -40.26 -4.81
N ASN A 321 -4.33 -41.53 -4.74
CA ASN A 321 -4.62 -42.24 -3.49
C ASN A 321 -3.33 -42.47 -2.68
N GLU A 322 -2.63 -41.41 -2.27
CA GLU A 322 -1.58 -41.50 -1.26
C GLU A 322 -2.23 -41.35 0.12
N SER A 323 -2.12 -42.38 0.96
CA SER A 323 -2.54 -42.27 2.36
C SER A 323 -1.49 -41.48 3.14
N PHE A 324 -1.83 -40.24 3.52
CA PHE A 324 -1.02 -39.45 4.45
C PHE A 324 -1.86 -39.05 5.67
N LEU A 325 -1.19 -38.98 6.82
CA LEU A 325 -1.75 -38.39 8.03
C LEU A 325 -1.37 -36.91 8.06
N ILE A 326 -2.32 -36.02 7.78
CA ILE A 326 -2.15 -34.58 8.02
C ILE A 326 -2.86 -34.22 9.31
N VAL A 327 -2.08 -33.82 10.31
CA VAL A 327 -2.62 -33.21 11.52
C VAL A 327 -2.82 -31.72 11.23
N LYS A 328 -4.01 -31.33 10.74
CA LYS A 328 -4.37 -29.91 10.59
C LYS A 328 -4.45 -29.28 11.98
N GLN A 329 -3.47 -28.43 12.32
CA GLN A 329 -3.40 -27.85 13.66
C GLN A 329 -4.19 -26.56 13.84
N ARG A 330 -4.35 -25.68 12.83
CA ARG A 330 -5.19 -24.45 12.89
C ARG A 330 -5.44 -23.88 11.47
N ASP A 331 -6.39 -22.95 11.32
CA ASP A 331 -6.75 -22.37 10.01
C ASP A 331 -5.82 -21.21 9.62
N ILE A 332 -5.40 -20.41 10.59
CA ILE A 332 -4.50 -19.26 10.44
C ILE A 332 -3.53 -19.17 11.64
N LEU A 333 -2.51 -18.31 11.54
CA LEU A 333 -1.66 -17.99 12.67
C LEU A 333 -2.46 -17.23 13.74
N PRO A 334 -2.17 -17.44 15.03
CA PRO A 334 -2.73 -16.64 16.11
C PRO A 334 -2.44 -15.15 15.94
N ALA A 335 -3.28 -14.34 16.60
CA ALA A 335 -3.13 -12.90 16.62
C ALA A 335 -1.74 -12.50 17.13
N SER A 336 -1.09 -11.59 16.41
CA SER A 336 0.21 -11.03 16.74
C SER A 336 0.08 -9.61 17.28
N PRO A 337 1.11 -9.08 17.95
CA PRO A 337 1.16 -7.66 18.33
C PRO A 337 1.23 -6.69 17.14
N PHE A 338 1.16 -7.15 15.89
CA PHE A 338 1.12 -6.31 14.69
C PHE A 338 -0.28 -6.22 14.07
N ASP A 339 -1.23 -7.03 14.52
CA ASP A 339 -2.56 -7.11 13.91
C ASP A 339 -3.51 -6.03 14.41
N LEU A 340 -4.60 -5.85 13.67
CA LEU A 340 -5.74 -5.06 14.11
C LEU A 340 -6.41 -5.77 15.27
N MET A 341 -6.75 -5.00 16.30
CA MET A 341 -7.35 -5.52 17.52
C MET A 341 -8.86 -5.58 17.37
N ALA A 342 -9.41 -6.79 17.34
CA ALA A 342 -10.85 -7.01 17.39
C ALA A 342 -11.44 -6.50 18.72
N SER A 343 -12.72 -6.15 18.70
CA SER A 343 -13.44 -5.68 19.88
C SER A 343 -13.48 -6.72 21.00
N PRO A 344 -13.44 -6.30 22.28
CA PRO A 344 -13.60 -7.21 23.40
C PRO A 344 -14.98 -7.86 23.40
N LEU A 345 -15.07 -9.04 24.04
CA LEU A 345 -16.35 -9.65 24.35
C LEU A 345 -17.09 -8.86 25.44
N PRO A 346 -18.44 -8.86 25.44
CA PRO A 346 -19.23 -8.33 26.54
C PRO A 346 -18.96 -9.13 27.81
N TYR A 347 -18.92 -8.45 28.96
CA TYR A 347 -18.80 -9.09 30.27
C TYR A 347 -20.14 -9.70 30.68
N PHE A 348 -20.10 -10.95 31.15
CA PHE A 348 -21.26 -11.68 31.66
C PHE A 348 -20.94 -12.17 33.09
N GLU A 349 -21.70 -11.72 34.09
CA GLU A 349 -21.39 -11.97 35.51
C GLU A 349 -21.25 -13.45 35.88
N ASP A 350 -21.98 -14.34 35.20
CA ASP A 350 -22.03 -15.78 35.51
C ASP A 350 -20.88 -16.61 34.92
N MET A 351 -19.92 -15.98 34.24
CA MET A 351 -18.83 -16.68 33.54
C MET A 351 -17.49 -16.55 34.28
N ASP A 352 -16.80 -17.68 34.49
CA ASP A 352 -15.43 -17.68 35.02
C ASP A 352 -14.44 -17.15 33.96
N PHE A 353 -13.97 -15.93 34.15
CA PHE A 353 -13.06 -15.25 33.25
C PHE A 353 -11.58 -15.50 33.50
N ASP A 354 -11.17 -16.28 34.51
CA ASP A 354 -9.74 -16.37 34.88
C ASP A 354 -8.86 -16.80 33.69
N TYR A 355 -9.33 -17.76 32.89
CA TYR A 355 -8.61 -18.21 31.69
C TYR A 355 -8.51 -17.11 30.61
N PHE A 356 -9.56 -16.31 30.42
CA PHE A 356 -9.54 -15.19 29.47
C PHE A 356 -8.68 -14.02 29.96
N VAL A 357 -8.73 -13.73 31.26
CA VAL A 357 -7.86 -12.75 31.93
C VAL A 357 -6.40 -13.11 31.74
N ARG A 358 -6.05 -14.40 31.87
CA ARG A 358 -4.68 -14.89 31.64
C ARG A 358 -4.33 -15.12 30.16
N GLY A 359 -5.33 -15.14 29.27
CA GLY A 359 -5.16 -15.51 27.86
C GLY A 359 -4.79 -16.99 27.65
N ASP A 360 -5.20 -17.88 28.57
CA ASP A 360 -5.05 -19.33 28.45
C ASP A 360 -6.22 -19.94 27.67
N PHE A 361 -6.33 -19.55 26.40
CA PHE A 361 -7.46 -19.90 25.54
C PHE A 361 -7.62 -21.41 25.33
N GLN A 362 -6.55 -22.20 25.46
CA GLN A 362 -6.64 -23.67 25.36
C GLN A 362 -7.46 -24.25 26.51
N LYS A 363 -7.22 -23.79 27.75
CA LYS A 363 -8.03 -24.22 28.90
C LYS A 363 -9.43 -23.61 28.87
N ALA A 364 -9.56 -22.37 28.38
CA ALA A 364 -10.86 -21.75 28.18
C ALA A 364 -11.74 -22.61 27.25
N ILE A 365 -11.19 -23.09 26.13
CA ILE A 365 -11.91 -24.00 25.21
C ILE A 365 -12.38 -25.25 25.94
N LEU A 366 -11.49 -25.96 26.64
CA LEU A 366 -11.85 -27.19 27.34
C LEU A 366 -13.00 -26.97 28.34
N LYS A 367 -12.99 -25.86 29.07
CA LYS A 367 -14.05 -25.52 30.03
C LYS A 367 -15.35 -25.11 29.35
N CYS A 368 -15.28 -24.26 28.33
CA CYS A 368 -16.46 -23.83 27.60
C CYS A 368 -17.10 -24.99 26.83
N GLU A 369 -16.35 -25.92 26.25
CA GLU A 369 -16.90 -27.12 25.59
C GLU A 369 -17.66 -28.02 26.57
N GLN A 370 -17.10 -28.22 27.77
CA GLN A 370 -17.79 -28.95 28.83
C GLN A 370 -19.11 -28.28 29.21
N ALA A 371 -19.09 -26.95 29.41
CA ALA A 371 -20.26 -26.19 29.82
C ALA A 371 -21.35 -26.14 28.74
N VAL A 372 -20.99 -25.87 27.47
CA VAL A 372 -21.93 -25.83 26.33
C VAL A 372 -22.70 -27.15 26.18
N ASN A 373 -22.06 -28.29 26.44
CA ASN A 373 -22.72 -29.60 26.36
C ASN A 373 -23.71 -29.87 27.51
N THR A 374 -23.72 -29.06 28.57
CA THR A 374 -24.63 -29.22 29.72
C THR A 374 -25.82 -28.27 29.69
N PHE A 375 -25.70 -27.15 28.98
CA PHE A 375 -26.76 -26.15 28.91
C PHE A 375 -27.84 -26.50 27.89
N GLU A 376 -29.07 -26.07 28.16
CA GLU A 376 -30.14 -26.13 27.17
C GLU A 376 -29.81 -25.19 25.99
N LYS A 377 -29.96 -25.68 24.75
CA LYS A 377 -29.48 -24.97 23.54
C LYS A 377 -30.15 -23.62 23.29
N SER A 378 -31.37 -23.41 23.79
CA SER A 378 -32.14 -22.16 23.70
C SER A 378 -31.88 -21.20 24.87
N SER A 379 -31.01 -21.56 25.82
CA SER A 379 -30.78 -20.81 27.05
C SER A 379 -29.70 -19.72 26.89
N GLN A 380 -29.80 -18.67 27.72
CA GLN A 380 -28.79 -17.60 27.74
C GLN A 380 -27.37 -18.10 28.07
N PRO A 381 -27.15 -18.98 29.07
CA PRO A 381 -25.81 -19.52 29.36
C PRO A 381 -25.19 -20.26 28.16
N TYR A 382 -25.99 -20.97 27.36
CA TYR A 382 -25.53 -21.61 26.14
C TYR A 382 -25.02 -20.57 25.12
N PHE A 383 -25.77 -19.49 24.88
CA PHE A 383 -25.36 -18.45 23.94
C PHE A 383 -24.10 -17.69 24.41
N GLN A 384 -24.07 -17.29 25.68
CA GLN A 384 -22.93 -16.61 26.29
C GLN A 384 -21.67 -17.48 26.18
N THR A 385 -21.76 -18.75 26.60
CA THR A 385 -20.61 -19.67 26.55
C THR A 385 -20.17 -19.95 25.12
N SER A 386 -21.11 -20.05 24.16
CA SER A 386 -20.80 -20.26 22.75
C SER A 386 -20.00 -19.09 22.14
N ILE A 387 -20.32 -17.84 22.51
CA ILE A 387 -19.56 -16.65 22.06
C ILE A 387 -18.12 -16.69 22.59
N TYR A 388 -17.96 -17.01 23.88
CA TYR A 388 -16.64 -17.12 24.51
C TYR A 388 -15.82 -18.28 23.92
N LEU A 389 -16.46 -19.43 23.69
CA LEU A 389 -15.84 -20.58 23.05
C LEU A 389 -15.35 -20.25 21.64
N ALA A 390 -16.22 -19.62 20.84
CA ALA A 390 -15.88 -19.19 19.49
C ALA A 390 -14.73 -18.18 19.47
N ASN A 391 -14.73 -17.22 20.39
CA ASN A 391 -13.63 -16.27 20.54
C ASN A 391 -12.31 -16.95 20.92
N ALA A 392 -12.32 -17.90 21.87
CA ALA A 392 -11.12 -18.63 22.26
C ALA A 392 -10.55 -19.45 21.09
N TYR A 393 -11.42 -20.06 20.27
CA TYR A 393 -11.02 -20.73 19.04
C TYR A 393 -10.41 -19.75 18.03
N ASN A 394 -11.02 -18.59 17.80
CA ASN A 394 -10.46 -17.53 16.95
C ASN A 394 -9.08 -17.05 17.42
N MET A 395 -8.91 -16.82 18.73
CA MET A 395 -7.63 -16.36 19.31
C MET A 395 -6.48 -17.36 19.12
N LEU A 396 -6.80 -18.63 18.93
CA LEU A 396 -5.83 -19.68 18.63
C LEU A 396 -5.71 -20.02 17.13
N GLY A 397 -6.47 -19.33 16.27
CA GLY A 397 -6.44 -19.49 14.82
C GLY A 397 -7.38 -20.57 14.26
N TYR A 398 -8.36 -21.05 15.02
CA TYR A 398 -9.37 -22.04 14.59
C TYR A 398 -10.67 -21.38 14.12
N CYS A 399 -10.58 -20.52 13.11
CA CYS A 399 -11.71 -19.71 12.66
C CYS A 399 -12.89 -20.55 12.12
N ASN A 400 -12.64 -21.69 11.46
CA ASN A 400 -13.72 -22.56 10.99
C ASN A 400 -14.50 -23.20 12.14
N LYS A 401 -13.81 -23.60 13.22
CA LYS A 401 -14.48 -24.08 14.44
C LYS A 401 -15.32 -22.97 15.08
N SER A 402 -14.76 -21.76 15.19
CA SER A 402 -15.48 -20.58 15.66
C SER A 402 -16.77 -20.36 14.86
N ILE A 403 -16.69 -20.36 13.51
CA ILE A 403 -17.86 -20.20 12.63
C ILE A 403 -18.89 -21.29 12.89
N SER A 404 -18.48 -22.56 12.96
CA SER A 404 -19.40 -23.68 13.20
C SER A 404 -20.14 -23.54 14.53
N ILE A 405 -19.44 -23.17 15.61
CA ILE A 405 -20.05 -22.93 16.93
C ILE A 405 -21.09 -21.80 16.85
N ILE A 406 -20.74 -20.69 16.20
CA ILE A 406 -21.63 -19.53 16.13
C ILE A 406 -22.86 -19.83 15.24
N VAL A 407 -22.67 -20.49 14.09
CA VAL A 407 -23.79 -20.88 13.21
C VAL A 407 -24.75 -21.81 13.94
N ASN A 408 -24.23 -22.83 14.63
CA ASN A 408 -25.06 -23.75 15.42
C ASN A 408 -25.80 -23.01 16.54
N ALA A 409 -25.16 -22.07 17.24
CA ALA A 409 -25.82 -21.31 18.30
C ALA A 409 -26.88 -20.33 17.76
N LEU A 410 -26.66 -19.77 16.57
CA LEU A 410 -27.58 -18.86 15.91
C LEU A 410 -28.92 -19.52 15.56
N GLU A 411 -28.93 -20.82 15.24
CA GLU A 411 -30.16 -21.59 14.96
C GLU A 411 -31.12 -21.61 16.15
N TYR A 412 -30.59 -21.61 17.37
CA TYR A 412 -31.38 -21.66 18.60
C TYR A 412 -31.69 -20.28 19.20
N ALA A 413 -31.11 -19.21 18.65
CA ALA A 413 -31.23 -17.86 19.20
C ALA A 413 -32.66 -17.28 19.16
N GLY A 414 -33.60 -17.89 18.42
CA GLY A 414 -35.02 -17.53 18.44
C GLY A 414 -35.25 -16.03 18.24
N ASP A 415 -36.03 -15.38 19.11
CA ASP A 415 -36.26 -13.92 19.11
C ASP A 415 -35.39 -13.18 20.13
N GLN A 416 -34.15 -13.62 20.37
CA GLN A 416 -33.19 -12.93 21.25
C GLN A 416 -32.27 -12.01 20.44
N PRO A 417 -32.64 -10.73 20.17
CA PRO A 417 -31.93 -9.86 19.24
C PRO A 417 -30.49 -9.58 19.68
N TYR A 418 -30.26 -9.43 20.98
CA TYR A 418 -28.94 -9.16 21.55
C TYR A 418 -27.90 -10.23 21.18
N TYR A 419 -28.22 -11.51 21.37
CA TYR A 419 -27.31 -12.61 21.05
C TYR A 419 -27.14 -12.80 19.54
N LYS A 420 -28.20 -12.59 18.74
CA LYS A 420 -28.07 -12.60 17.26
C LYS A 420 -27.05 -11.58 16.77
N ILE A 421 -27.08 -10.35 17.30
CA ILE A 421 -26.11 -9.30 16.96
C ILE A 421 -24.69 -9.73 17.33
N LEU A 422 -24.49 -10.29 18.52
CA LEU A 422 -23.18 -10.80 18.96
C LEU A 422 -22.68 -11.94 18.07
N PHE A 423 -23.56 -12.85 17.65
CA PHE A 423 -23.23 -13.92 16.71
C PHE A 423 -22.86 -13.37 15.34
N TYR A 424 -23.63 -12.43 14.78
CA TYR A 424 -23.29 -11.78 13.52
C TYR A 424 -21.95 -11.04 13.59
N ASN A 425 -21.70 -10.25 14.63
CA ASN A 425 -20.43 -9.57 14.81
C ASN A 425 -19.26 -10.58 14.92
N SER A 426 -19.44 -11.68 15.65
CA SER A 426 -18.42 -12.73 15.81
C SER A 426 -18.17 -13.52 14.51
N LEU A 427 -19.21 -13.76 13.70
CA LEU A 427 -19.05 -14.31 12.35
C LEU A 427 -18.26 -13.34 11.46
N GLY A 428 -18.60 -12.05 11.51
CA GLY A 428 -17.87 -11.00 10.79
C GLY A 428 -16.37 -11.01 11.09
N VAL A 429 -15.99 -11.13 12.37
CA VAL A 429 -14.59 -11.25 12.83
C VAL A 429 -13.94 -12.56 12.36
N SER A 430 -14.66 -13.68 12.44
CA SER A 430 -14.12 -14.99 12.04
C SER A 430 -13.86 -15.07 10.53
N TYR A 431 -14.80 -14.58 9.71
CA TYR A 431 -14.63 -14.48 8.25
C TYR A 431 -13.56 -13.46 7.86
N PHE A 432 -13.47 -12.32 8.57
CA PHE A 432 -12.39 -11.35 8.37
C PHE A 432 -11.02 -12.00 8.60
N SER A 433 -10.89 -12.79 9.67
CA SER A 433 -9.63 -13.47 10.01
C SER A 433 -9.21 -14.49 8.93
N LEU A 434 -10.18 -15.11 8.26
CA LEU A 434 -9.98 -16.02 7.11
C LEU A 434 -9.76 -15.29 5.77
N ASN A 435 -9.73 -13.96 5.77
CA ASN A 435 -9.70 -13.12 4.57
C ASN A 435 -10.93 -13.30 3.64
N ASP A 436 -12.06 -13.80 4.16
CA ASP A 436 -13.33 -13.86 3.44
C ASP A 436 -14.09 -12.53 3.62
N LEU A 437 -13.63 -11.52 2.88
CA LEU A 437 -14.15 -10.15 2.98
C LEU A 437 -15.64 -10.06 2.59
N LYS A 438 -16.11 -10.93 1.69
CA LYS A 438 -17.52 -10.95 1.26
C LYS A 438 -18.44 -11.33 2.42
N ASN A 439 -18.16 -12.45 3.08
CA ASN A 439 -18.97 -12.88 4.23
C ASN A 439 -18.75 -11.97 5.44
N SER A 440 -17.53 -11.49 5.66
CA SER A 440 -17.23 -10.54 6.72
C SER A 440 -18.08 -9.27 6.63
N LYS A 441 -18.12 -8.61 5.45
CA LYS A 441 -18.95 -7.43 5.17
C LYS A 441 -20.42 -7.70 5.44
N LYS A 442 -20.95 -8.80 4.90
CA LYS A 442 -22.35 -9.22 5.09
C LYS A 442 -22.72 -9.30 6.57
N TYR A 443 -21.92 -10.00 7.38
CA TYR A 443 -22.25 -10.22 8.79
C TYR A 443 -22.03 -8.99 9.66
N PHE A 444 -21.05 -8.13 9.35
CA PHE A 444 -20.94 -6.83 10.03
C PHE A 444 -22.12 -5.91 9.73
N GLN A 445 -22.59 -5.84 8.48
CA GLN A 445 -23.78 -5.06 8.12
C GLN A 445 -25.05 -5.58 8.81
N LEU A 446 -25.23 -6.91 8.87
CA LEU A 446 -26.33 -7.50 9.63
C LEU A 446 -26.26 -7.12 11.11
N ALA A 447 -25.08 -7.21 11.72
CA ALA A 447 -24.88 -6.82 13.12
C ALA A 447 -25.22 -5.34 13.35
N ASP A 448 -24.69 -4.43 12.53
CA ASP A 448 -24.87 -2.97 12.68
C ASP A 448 -26.35 -2.57 12.52
N ASN A 449 -27.02 -3.08 11.49
CA ASN A 449 -28.44 -2.80 11.24
C ASN A 449 -29.31 -3.20 12.43
N HIS A 450 -29.06 -4.36 13.03
CA HIS A 450 -29.80 -4.81 14.20
C HIS A 450 -29.40 -4.07 15.49
N ALA A 451 -28.12 -3.76 15.68
CA ALA A 451 -27.61 -3.05 16.85
C ALA A 451 -28.19 -1.63 16.96
N ARG A 452 -28.28 -0.90 15.83
CA ARG A 452 -28.86 0.45 15.80
C ARG A 452 -30.34 0.49 16.14
N LEU A 453 -31.09 -0.60 15.92
CA LEU A 453 -32.50 -0.70 16.31
C LEU A 453 -32.68 -0.82 17.83
N ILE A 454 -31.82 -1.58 18.50
CA ILE A 454 -31.90 -1.77 19.96
C ILE A 454 -31.14 -0.71 20.76
N LYS A 455 -30.37 0.16 20.08
CA LYS A 455 -29.63 1.31 20.66
C LYS A 455 -28.66 0.93 21.79
N ASP A 456 -28.07 -0.25 21.71
CA ASP A 456 -27.04 -0.70 22.66
C ASP A 456 -25.67 -0.10 22.28
N SER A 457 -25.19 0.83 23.10
CA SER A 457 -23.94 1.57 22.85
C SER A 457 -22.72 0.65 22.75
N PHE A 458 -22.64 -0.41 23.55
CA PHE A 458 -21.49 -1.32 23.54
C PHE A 458 -21.46 -2.14 22.25
N LEU A 459 -22.62 -2.67 21.82
CA LEU A 459 -22.72 -3.43 20.58
C LEU A 459 -22.39 -2.56 19.37
N ILE A 460 -22.95 -1.35 19.28
CA ILE A 460 -22.68 -0.43 18.16
C ILE A 460 -21.19 -0.08 18.13
N ALA A 461 -20.59 0.33 19.25
CA ALA A 461 -19.16 0.65 19.29
C ALA A 461 -18.28 -0.56 18.96
N SER A 462 -18.63 -1.76 19.45
CA SER A 462 -17.92 -3.01 19.16
C SER A 462 -17.95 -3.36 17.67
N ILE A 463 -19.11 -3.21 17.02
CA ILE A 463 -19.27 -3.45 15.59
C ILE A 463 -18.48 -2.42 14.78
N LEU A 464 -18.55 -1.13 15.15
CA LEU A 464 -17.82 -0.07 14.47
C LEU A 464 -16.31 -0.26 14.50
N ASN A 465 -15.71 -0.66 15.63
CA ASN A 465 -14.28 -0.98 15.67
C ASN A 465 -13.93 -2.17 14.76
N ASN A 466 -14.76 -3.22 14.73
CA ASN A 466 -14.52 -4.36 13.84
C ASN A 466 -14.75 -4.02 12.36
N MET A 467 -15.71 -3.14 12.04
CA MET A 467 -15.93 -2.61 10.70
C MET A 467 -14.77 -1.72 10.27
N GLY A 468 -14.22 -0.91 11.17
CA GLY A 468 -12.97 -0.19 10.94
C GLY A 468 -11.86 -1.15 10.53
N ASN A 469 -11.72 -2.28 11.22
CA ASN A 469 -10.73 -3.29 10.88
C ASN A 469 -10.97 -3.88 9.47
N PHE A 470 -12.24 -4.14 9.13
CA PHE A 470 -12.64 -4.57 7.80
C PHE A 470 -12.26 -3.54 6.72
N TYR A 471 -12.59 -2.27 6.92
CA TYR A 471 -12.35 -1.20 5.94
C TYR A 471 -10.86 -0.96 5.68
N VAL A 472 -9.97 -1.16 6.65
CA VAL A 472 -8.51 -1.11 6.38
C VAL A 472 -8.10 -2.07 5.24
N LYS A 473 -8.85 -3.17 5.06
CA LYS A 473 -8.60 -4.22 4.07
C LYS A 473 -9.53 -4.21 2.86
N ASP A 474 -10.64 -3.48 2.88
CA ASP A 474 -11.57 -3.47 1.75
C ASP A 474 -10.89 -2.86 0.52
N LYS A 475 -10.63 -3.69 -0.50
CA LYS A 475 -9.98 -3.29 -1.74
C LYS A 475 -10.98 -2.73 -2.76
N SER A 476 -12.29 -2.73 -2.46
CA SER A 476 -13.31 -2.29 -3.42
C SER A 476 -13.19 -0.81 -3.77
N ASP A 477 -12.58 0.01 -2.90
CA ASP A 477 -12.34 1.42 -3.15
C ASP A 477 -11.04 1.84 -2.42
N HIS A 478 -9.91 1.75 -3.13
CA HIS A 478 -8.58 1.98 -2.55
C HIS A 478 -8.45 3.37 -1.90
N ASN A 479 -9.16 4.36 -2.46
CA ASN A 479 -9.10 5.76 -2.07
C ASN A 479 -9.98 6.05 -0.84
N LYS A 480 -11.09 5.31 -0.64
CA LYS A 480 -11.99 5.54 0.51
C LYS A 480 -11.77 4.61 1.69
N ARG A 481 -11.05 3.50 1.53
CA ARG A 481 -10.93 2.45 2.57
C ARG A 481 -10.38 2.95 3.91
N PHE A 482 -9.36 3.81 3.87
CA PHE A 482 -8.79 4.40 5.09
C PHE A 482 -9.71 5.45 5.71
N LEU A 483 -10.37 6.28 4.89
CA LEU A 483 -11.35 7.25 5.36
C LEU A 483 -12.54 6.56 6.05
N GLN A 484 -13.06 5.49 5.46
CA GLN A 484 -14.12 4.67 6.05
C GLN A 484 -13.67 4.01 7.35
N ALA A 485 -12.47 3.44 7.37
CA ALA A 485 -11.90 2.86 8.59
C ALA A 485 -11.79 3.91 9.71
N MET A 486 -11.20 5.07 9.42
CA MET A 486 -11.05 6.16 10.38
C MET A 486 -12.40 6.67 10.87
N ARG A 487 -13.39 6.83 9.98
CA ARG A 487 -14.76 7.20 10.35
C ARG A 487 -15.37 6.20 11.32
N SER A 488 -15.27 4.90 11.04
CA SER A 488 -15.79 3.86 11.94
C SER A 488 -15.08 3.87 13.31
N TYR A 489 -13.76 4.02 13.35
CA TYR A 489 -13.04 4.09 14.63
C TYR A 489 -13.38 5.36 15.42
N PHE A 490 -13.48 6.52 14.78
CA PHE A 490 -13.86 7.75 15.49
C PHE A 490 -15.31 7.73 15.96
N GLU A 491 -16.25 7.19 15.18
CA GLU A 491 -17.63 6.99 15.64
C GLU A 491 -17.67 6.05 16.86
N CYS A 492 -16.88 4.96 16.84
CA CYS A 492 -16.69 4.07 18.00
C CYS A 492 -16.19 4.84 19.24
N ILE A 493 -15.13 5.65 19.09
CA ILE A 493 -14.54 6.43 20.19
C ILE A 493 -15.52 7.48 20.72
N THR A 494 -16.30 8.13 19.86
CA THR A 494 -17.34 9.09 20.26
C THR A 494 -18.40 8.42 21.16
N ILE A 495 -18.92 7.27 20.75
CA ILE A 495 -19.90 6.51 21.56
C ILE A 495 -19.32 6.11 22.92
N ILE A 496 -18.02 5.78 22.97
CA ILE A 496 -17.33 5.43 24.22
C ILE A 496 -17.14 6.64 25.12
N ASN A 497 -16.81 7.82 24.58
CA ASN A 497 -16.68 9.04 25.38
C ASN A 497 -18.00 9.39 26.09
N ASP A 498 -19.14 9.10 25.45
CA ASP A 498 -20.46 9.26 26.06
C ASP A 498 -20.78 8.17 27.11
N ASN A 499 -20.01 7.07 27.15
CA ASN A 499 -20.22 5.90 28.01
C ASN A 499 -18.87 5.33 28.54
N PRO A 500 -18.21 6.00 29.49
CA PRO A 500 -16.77 5.80 29.80
C PRO A 500 -16.36 4.46 30.46
N ASN A 501 -17.22 3.44 30.48
CA ASN A 501 -16.93 2.13 31.07
C ASN A 501 -16.31 1.12 30.10
N MET A 502 -15.95 1.54 28.87
CA MET A 502 -15.49 0.66 27.79
C MET A 502 -13.97 0.77 27.51
N ILE A 503 -13.16 0.96 28.56
CA ILE A 503 -11.71 1.25 28.47
C ILE A 503 -10.97 0.29 27.53
N ARG A 504 -11.26 -1.03 27.59
CA ARG A 504 -10.59 -2.02 26.73
C ARG A 504 -10.93 -1.84 25.24
N LEU A 505 -12.17 -1.50 24.93
CA LEU A 505 -12.57 -1.22 23.54
C LEU A 505 -11.94 0.08 23.06
N GLU A 506 -11.86 1.10 23.91
CA GLU A 506 -11.22 2.38 23.58
C GLU A 506 -9.74 2.19 23.24
N ILE A 507 -9.01 1.43 24.06
CA ILE A 507 -7.60 1.10 23.80
C ILE A 507 -7.42 0.40 22.45
N ASN A 508 -8.27 -0.59 22.15
CA ASN A 508 -8.22 -1.31 20.88
C ASN A 508 -8.48 -0.37 19.70
N ALA A 509 -9.52 0.48 19.78
CA ALA A 509 -9.84 1.46 18.75
C ALA A 509 -8.70 2.46 18.54
N LEU A 510 -8.11 3.02 19.61
CA LEU A 510 -6.99 3.96 19.52
C LEU A 510 -5.73 3.30 18.91
N ILE A 511 -5.41 2.05 19.29
CA ILE A 511 -4.29 1.31 18.69
C ILE A 511 -4.56 1.04 17.20
N ASN A 512 -5.80 0.73 16.82
CA ASN A 512 -6.19 0.53 15.43
C ASN A 512 -6.11 1.83 14.62
N VAL A 513 -6.53 2.96 15.21
CA VAL A 513 -6.34 4.29 14.61
C VAL A 513 -4.87 4.58 14.40
N ALA A 514 -4.00 4.37 15.41
CA ALA A 514 -2.57 4.57 15.28
C ALA A 514 -1.98 3.73 14.12
N ARG A 515 -2.33 2.44 14.04
CA ARG A 515 -1.92 1.56 12.94
C ARG A 515 -2.40 2.07 11.58
N CYS A 516 -3.68 2.39 11.49
CA CYS A 516 -4.31 2.88 10.27
C CYS A 516 -3.63 4.17 9.79
N SER A 517 -3.39 5.11 10.71
CA SER A 517 -2.72 6.38 10.43
C SER A 517 -1.26 6.18 9.98
N LEU A 518 -0.50 5.28 10.59
CA LEU A 518 0.88 4.99 10.15
C LEU A 518 0.92 4.36 8.75
N ILE A 519 -0.01 3.44 8.45
CA ILE A 519 -0.13 2.86 7.10
C ILE A 519 -0.48 3.93 6.07
N ASN A 520 -1.28 4.92 6.46
CA ASN A 520 -1.67 6.06 5.62
C ASN A 520 -0.67 7.24 5.70
N GLY A 521 0.53 7.05 6.25
CA GLY A 521 1.57 8.08 6.33
C GLY A 521 1.32 9.25 7.30
N ASN A 522 0.28 9.20 8.13
CA ASN A 522 -0.06 10.27 9.07
C ASN A 522 0.51 10.00 10.48
N ILE A 523 1.77 10.39 10.68
CA ILE A 523 2.51 10.17 11.93
C ILE A 523 1.98 11.01 13.10
N GLN A 524 1.46 12.22 12.82
CA GLN A 524 0.96 13.13 13.85
C GLN A 524 -0.28 12.56 14.55
N ILE A 525 -1.27 12.09 13.78
CA ILE A 525 -2.46 11.45 14.35
C ILE A 525 -2.07 10.20 15.11
N ALA A 526 -1.18 9.37 14.55
CA ALA A 526 -0.71 8.16 15.20
C ALA A 526 -0.08 8.44 16.56
N SER A 527 0.76 9.47 16.66
CA SER A 527 1.42 9.86 17.90
C SER A 527 0.41 10.34 18.95
N ALA A 528 -0.52 11.22 18.57
CA ALA A 528 -1.53 11.77 19.49
C ALA A 528 -2.46 10.69 20.08
N VAL A 529 -2.97 9.78 19.25
CA VAL A 529 -3.86 8.71 19.74
C VAL A 529 -3.10 7.67 20.57
N LEU A 530 -1.81 7.46 20.28
CA LEU A 530 -0.96 6.53 21.02
C LEU A 530 -0.66 7.05 22.42
N GLU A 531 -0.40 8.35 22.59
CA GLU A 531 -0.29 8.99 23.90
C GLU A 531 -1.55 8.78 24.76
N LYS A 532 -2.74 9.00 24.16
CA LYS A 532 -4.02 8.73 24.83
C LYS A 532 -4.17 7.25 25.17
N SER A 533 -3.81 6.34 24.26
CA SER A 533 -3.88 4.89 24.51
C SER A 533 -2.98 4.47 25.67
N LEU A 534 -1.77 5.02 25.76
CA LEU A 534 -0.80 4.68 26.82
C LEU A 534 -1.31 5.05 28.22
N SER A 535 -2.00 6.17 28.39
CA SER A 535 -2.59 6.54 29.68
C SER A 535 -3.70 5.58 30.09
N LEU A 536 -4.55 5.16 29.15
CA LEU A 536 -5.63 4.20 29.40
C LEU A 536 -5.11 2.79 29.70
N ILE A 537 -4.04 2.34 29.02
CA ILE A 537 -3.43 1.03 29.26
C ILE A 537 -2.95 0.89 30.72
N GLN A 538 -2.51 1.99 31.36
CA GLN A 538 -2.07 1.95 32.75
C GLN A 538 -3.21 1.58 33.71
N LEU A 539 -4.44 1.97 33.39
CA LEU A 539 -5.65 1.72 34.17
C LEU A 539 -6.14 0.27 34.09
N LEU A 540 -5.69 -0.50 33.09
CA LEU A 540 -6.08 -1.91 32.97
C LEU A 540 -5.52 -2.74 34.13
N PRO A 541 -6.27 -3.75 34.61
CA PRO A 541 -5.71 -4.74 35.53
C PRO A 541 -4.61 -5.56 34.85
N GLU A 542 -3.73 -6.17 35.65
CA GLU A 542 -2.63 -7.01 35.17
C GLU A 542 -3.18 -8.28 34.50
N ASN A 543 -3.41 -8.21 33.18
CA ASN A 543 -4.02 -9.26 32.38
C ASN A 543 -3.37 -9.38 31.00
N TYR A 544 -3.83 -10.38 30.23
CA TYR A 544 -3.36 -10.65 28.87
C TYR A 544 -3.46 -9.42 27.96
N HIS A 545 -4.58 -8.68 28.04
CA HIS A 545 -4.83 -7.51 27.20
C HIS A 545 -3.89 -6.35 27.51
N LYS A 546 -3.65 -6.03 28.79
CA LYS A 546 -2.67 -5.02 29.20
C LYS A 546 -1.30 -5.34 28.62
N SER A 547 -0.85 -6.58 28.78
CA SER A 547 0.45 -7.00 28.28
C SER A 547 0.55 -6.91 26.74
N MET A 548 -0.48 -7.35 26.02
CA MET A 548 -0.51 -7.27 24.55
C MET A 548 -0.58 -5.83 24.05
N SER A 549 -1.39 -4.97 24.68
CA SER A 549 -1.49 -3.55 24.32
C SER A 549 -0.18 -2.79 24.56
N LEU A 550 0.54 -3.09 25.65
CA LEU A 550 1.87 -2.52 25.91
C LEU A 550 2.89 -2.90 24.82
N ILE A 551 2.89 -4.16 24.37
CA ILE A 551 3.76 -4.61 23.28
C ILE A 551 3.36 -3.93 21.98
N SER A 552 2.07 -3.95 21.62
CA SER A 552 1.54 -3.28 20.42
C SER A 552 1.91 -1.79 20.39
N ALA A 553 1.73 -1.08 21.50
CA ALA A 553 2.10 0.33 21.62
C ALA A 553 3.60 0.54 21.43
N SER A 554 4.44 -0.29 22.05
CA SER A 554 5.89 -0.22 21.86
C SER A 554 6.30 -0.44 20.40
N GLN A 555 5.64 -1.34 19.68
CA GLN A 555 5.93 -1.58 18.26
C GLN A 555 5.50 -0.40 17.39
N LEU A 556 4.37 0.25 17.71
CA LEU A 556 3.95 1.48 17.02
C LEU A 556 4.93 2.63 17.24
N ILE A 557 5.48 2.77 18.45
CA ILE A 557 6.54 3.76 18.74
C ILE A 557 7.79 3.48 17.89
N GLN A 558 8.19 2.20 17.76
CA GLN A 558 9.32 1.83 16.88
C GLN A 558 9.03 2.22 15.43
N THR A 559 7.84 1.92 14.90
CA THR A 559 7.46 2.31 13.53
C THR A 559 7.48 3.83 13.34
N ILE A 560 7.09 4.62 14.34
CA ILE A 560 7.18 6.09 14.30
C ILE A 560 8.65 6.54 14.20
N GLN A 561 9.55 5.96 14.99
CA GLN A 561 10.99 6.28 14.91
C GLN A 561 11.58 5.89 13.55
N ASP A 562 11.26 4.70 13.05
CA ASP A 562 11.72 4.22 11.75
C ASP A 562 11.28 5.15 10.62
N ASN A 563 10.03 5.60 10.61
CA ASN A 563 9.51 6.52 9.59
C ASN A 563 10.14 7.92 9.64
N ASN A 564 10.56 8.38 10.83
CA ASN A 564 11.23 9.66 10.99
C ASN A 564 12.74 9.60 10.70
N ASN A 565 13.30 8.41 10.40
CA ASN A 565 14.73 8.15 10.26
C ASN A 565 15.57 8.71 11.43
N ASN A 566 14.98 8.77 12.63
CA ASN A 566 15.60 9.36 13.81
C ASN A 566 15.32 8.49 15.05
N THR A 567 16.38 8.24 15.83
CA THR A 567 16.27 7.51 17.09
C THR A 567 16.13 8.51 18.23
N ASP A 568 14.95 8.56 18.82
CA ASP A 568 14.67 9.41 19.98
C ASP A 568 14.99 8.64 21.27
N PRO A 569 15.95 9.11 22.10
CA PRO A 569 16.32 8.44 23.34
C PRO A 569 15.17 8.33 24.36
N GLU A 570 14.26 9.30 24.42
CA GLU A 570 13.13 9.25 25.36
C GLU A 570 12.06 8.26 24.88
N LEU A 571 11.81 8.18 23.57
CA LEU A 571 10.94 7.13 23.01
C LEU A 571 11.55 5.73 23.19
N THR A 572 12.86 5.60 23.03
CA THR A 572 13.59 4.35 23.31
C THR A 572 13.41 3.92 24.77
N LYS A 573 13.58 4.85 25.72
CA LYS A 573 13.38 4.60 27.15
C LYS A 573 11.93 4.26 27.48
N LEU A 574 10.98 4.90 26.81
CA LEU A 574 9.56 4.57 26.94
C LEU A 574 9.28 3.14 26.46
N MET A 575 9.75 2.76 25.28
CA MET A 575 9.62 1.39 24.76
C MET A 575 10.18 0.35 25.73
N TYR A 576 11.37 0.60 26.30
CA TYR A 576 11.93 -0.28 27.34
C TYR A 576 10.98 -0.45 28.54
N LYS A 577 10.43 0.66 29.06
CA LYS A 577 9.46 0.61 30.18
C LYS A 577 8.23 -0.20 29.81
N LEU A 578 7.66 0.02 28.63
CA LEU A 578 6.46 -0.68 28.15
C LEU A 578 6.72 -2.18 28.00
N LEU A 579 7.78 -2.57 27.32
CA LEU A 579 8.12 -3.97 27.08
C LEU A 579 8.51 -4.70 28.38
N ASN A 580 9.25 -4.05 29.28
CA ASN A 580 9.58 -4.65 30.57
C ASN A 580 8.32 -4.82 31.44
N LYS A 581 7.41 -3.84 31.46
CA LYS A 581 6.12 -3.99 32.15
C LYS A 581 5.29 -5.11 31.54
N ALA A 582 5.20 -5.20 30.21
CA ALA A 582 4.53 -6.29 29.51
C ALA A 582 5.11 -7.65 29.91
N ARG A 583 6.44 -7.79 29.94
CA ARG A 583 7.14 -9.01 30.37
C ARG A 583 6.74 -9.41 31.80
N LEU A 584 6.70 -8.45 32.74
CA LEU A 584 6.30 -8.70 34.13
C LEU A 584 4.83 -9.11 34.25
N VAL A 585 3.92 -8.43 33.53
CA VAL A 585 2.49 -8.78 33.48
C VAL A 585 2.31 -10.18 32.92
N ALA A 586 2.96 -10.49 31.79
CA ALA A 586 2.89 -11.80 31.15
C ALA A 586 3.41 -12.92 32.06
N ALA A 587 4.46 -12.66 32.83
CA ALA A 587 4.97 -13.59 33.83
C ALA A 587 3.98 -13.82 34.98
N SER A 588 3.36 -12.76 35.53
CA SER A 588 2.42 -12.89 36.65
C SER A 588 1.16 -13.67 36.27
N ILE A 589 0.67 -13.51 35.04
CA ILE A 589 -0.47 -14.27 34.52
C ILE A 589 -0.06 -15.63 33.92
N LYS A 590 1.23 -15.98 33.95
CA LYS A 590 1.81 -17.22 33.41
C LYS A 590 1.52 -17.43 31.91
N ASN A 591 1.45 -16.35 31.13
CA ASN A 591 1.26 -16.41 29.69
C ASN A 591 2.61 -16.43 28.96
N ILE A 592 3.07 -17.63 28.65
CA ILE A 592 4.38 -17.89 28.04
C ILE A 592 4.52 -17.25 26.65
N ARG A 593 3.44 -17.22 25.85
CA ARG A 593 3.47 -16.66 24.49
C ARG A 593 3.73 -15.15 24.54
N VAL A 594 2.96 -14.42 25.34
CA VAL A 594 3.13 -12.97 25.48
C VAL A 594 4.45 -12.62 26.16
N PHE A 595 4.88 -13.45 27.12
CA PHE A 595 6.19 -13.30 27.75
C PHE A 595 7.34 -13.42 26.74
N SER A 596 7.26 -14.41 25.84
CA SER A 596 8.22 -14.57 24.74
C SER A 596 8.24 -13.35 23.82
N TYR A 597 7.06 -12.83 23.42
CA TYR A 597 6.99 -11.59 22.63
C TYR A 597 7.70 -10.42 23.32
N ALA A 598 7.38 -10.17 24.60
CA ALA A 598 7.99 -9.07 25.34
C ALA A 598 9.52 -9.22 25.45
N CYS A 599 10.03 -10.44 25.66
CA CYS A 599 11.47 -10.70 25.72
C CYS A 599 12.15 -10.51 24.35
N GLY A 600 11.55 -11.01 23.27
CA GLY A 600 12.12 -10.88 21.92
C GLY A 600 12.22 -9.42 21.49
N PHE A 601 11.16 -8.63 21.71
CA PHE A 601 11.17 -7.19 21.42
C PHE A 601 12.13 -6.41 22.32
N LEU A 602 12.32 -6.80 23.58
CA LEU A 602 13.41 -6.24 24.42
C LEU A 602 14.78 -6.55 23.82
N GLY A 603 14.97 -7.76 23.28
CA GLY A 603 16.18 -8.13 22.57
C GLY A 603 16.43 -7.25 21.35
N GLN A 604 15.39 -6.95 20.57
CA GLN A 604 15.51 -6.07 19.40
C GLN A 604 15.87 -4.64 19.83
N LEU A 605 15.30 -4.17 20.93
CA LEU A 605 15.66 -2.87 21.50
C LEU A 605 17.12 -2.83 21.95
N TYR A 606 17.62 -3.88 22.62
CA TYR A 606 19.03 -3.99 22.99
C TYR A 606 19.95 -4.11 21.78
N GLU A 607 19.54 -4.84 20.73
CA GLU A 607 20.25 -4.94 19.45
C GLU A 607 20.41 -3.55 18.80
N ALA A 608 19.32 -2.77 18.71
CA ALA A 608 19.33 -1.41 18.18
C ALA A 608 20.26 -0.47 18.99
N GLN A 609 20.36 -0.68 20.30
CA GLN A 609 21.26 0.05 21.19
C GLN A 609 22.68 -0.53 21.25
N LYS A 610 23.01 -1.50 20.38
CA LYS A 610 24.32 -2.18 20.31
C LYS A 610 24.73 -2.91 21.60
N MET A 611 23.76 -3.22 22.47
CA MET A 611 23.95 -3.99 23.69
C MET A 611 23.86 -5.49 23.41
N TYR A 612 24.78 -6.00 22.57
CA TYR A 612 24.65 -7.34 21.98
C TYR A 612 24.62 -8.49 22.98
N ALA A 613 25.36 -8.39 24.10
CA ALA A 613 25.37 -9.43 25.13
C ALA A 613 23.99 -9.58 25.81
N ASP A 614 23.38 -8.45 26.17
CA ASP A 614 22.04 -8.43 26.77
C ASP A 614 20.97 -8.83 25.76
N ALA A 615 21.12 -8.39 24.49
CA ALA A 615 20.25 -8.78 23.39
C ALA A 615 20.25 -10.31 23.20
N ILE A 616 21.42 -10.95 23.12
CA ILE A 616 21.52 -12.42 22.97
C ILE A 616 20.85 -13.13 24.15
N LYS A 617 21.13 -12.70 25.38
CA LYS A 617 20.60 -13.35 26.60
C LYS A 617 19.07 -13.28 26.66
N ILE A 618 18.48 -12.11 26.39
CA ILE A 618 17.02 -11.94 26.46
C ILE A 618 16.32 -12.62 25.26
N THR A 619 16.95 -12.64 24.08
CA THR A 619 16.44 -13.36 22.90
C THR A 619 16.47 -14.88 23.12
N GLN A 620 17.52 -15.43 23.74
CA GLN A 620 17.55 -16.84 24.14
C GLN A 620 16.42 -17.19 25.12
N LEU A 621 16.11 -16.31 26.08
CA LEU A 621 14.98 -16.49 26.98
C LEU A 621 13.63 -16.47 26.22
N ALA A 622 13.51 -15.61 25.22
CA ALA A 622 12.34 -15.55 24.35
C ALA A 622 12.16 -16.86 23.56
N ILE A 623 13.24 -17.40 22.98
CA ILE A 623 13.26 -18.68 22.26
C ILE A 623 12.86 -19.83 23.18
N PHE A 624 13.50 -19.94 24.35
CA PHE A 624 13.21 -20.99 25.33
C PHE A 624 11.73 -21.00 25.72
N SER A 625 11.17 -19.80 25.95
CA SER A 625 9.75 -19.64 26.25
C SER A 625 8.87 -20.10 25.09
N ALA A 626 9.15 -19.70 23.85
CA ALA A 626 8.38 -20.11 22.68
C ALA A 626 8.41 -21.64 22.45
N GLN A 627 9.58 -22.26 22.62
CA GLN A 627 9.77 -23.72 22.46
C GLN A 627 8.98 -24.52 23.49
N SER A 628 8.90 -24.05 24.74
CA SER A 628 8.20 -24.75 25.83
C SER A 628 6.70 -24.97 25.57
N LYS A 629 6.08 -24.14 24.72
CA LYS A 629 4.67 -24.25 24.31
C LYS A 629 4.50 -24.50 22.81
N SER A 630 5.58 -24.91 22.12
CA SER A 630 5.61 -25.17 20.68
C SER A 630 5.00 -24.04 19.83
N CYS A 631 5.29 -22.77 20.20
CA CYS A 631 4.82 -21.59 19.47
C CYS A 631 5.76 -21.27 18.31
N SER A 632 5.71 -22.07 17.25
CA SER A 632 6.63 -21.97 16.11
C SER A 632 6.61 -20.60 15.43
N GLU A 633 5.45 -19.91 15.41
CA GLU A 633 5.29 -18.57 14.85
C GLU A 633 6.01 -17.46 15.64
N VAL A 634 6.37 -17.75 16.89
CA VAL A 634 7.14 -16.85 17.76
C VAL A 634 8.60 -17.27 17.77
N GLU A 635 8.86 -18.58 17.83
CA GLU A 635 10.21 -19.14 17.85
C GLU A 635 11.05 -18.68 16.65
N TYR A 636 10.49 -18.74 15.43
CA TYR A 636 11.28 -18.43 14.24
C TYR A 636 11.77 -16.97 14.22
N LEU A 637 10.96 -16.03 14.72
CA LEU A 637 11.31 -14.61 14.79
C LEU A 637 12.55 -14.40 15.65
N TRP A 638 12.60 -15.07 16.80
CA TRP A 638 13.70 -14.94 17.75
C TRP A 638 14.92 -15.74 17.34
N GLN A 639 14.75 -16.89 16.68
CA GLN A 639 15.85 -17.62 16.06
C GLN A 639 16.49 -16.81 14.93
N TRP A 640 15.68 -16.14 14.11
CA TRP A 640 16.18 -15.22 13.08
C TRP A 640 16.97 -14.06 13.70
N GLN A 641 16.42 -13.43 14.74
CA GLN A 641 17.12 -12.38 15.47
C GLN A 641 18.44 -12.86 16.09
N LEU A 642 18.46 -14.05 16.69
CA LEU A 642 19.66 -14.63 17.27
C LEU A 642 20.72 -14.92 16.19
N GLY A 643 20.30 -15.31 14.99
CA GLY A 643 21.16 -15.46 13.81
C GLY A 643 21.91 -14.18 13.47
N ARG A 644 21.21 -13.05 13.35
CA ARG A 644 21.80 -11.73 13.10
C ARG A 644 22.73 -11.30 14.24
N LEU A 645 22.34 -11.52 15.49
CA LEU A 645 23.17 -11.19 16.67
C LEU A 645 24.47 -11.99 16.72
N PHE A 646 24.49 -13.23 16.26
CA PHE A 646 25.73 -14.00 16.17
C PHE A 646 26.57 -13.60 14.95
N GLU A 647 25.94 -13.19 13.86
CA GLU A 647 26.63 -12.66 12.69
C GLU A 647 27.39 -11.38 13.03
N THR A 648 26.79 -10.45 13.79
CA THR A 648 27.48 -9.22 14.25
C THR A 648 28.65 -9.49 15.19
N GLN A 649 28.72 -10.68 15.80
CA GLN A 649 29.84 -11.15 16.62
C GLN A 649 30.84 -12.03 15.83
N GLU A 650 30.67 -12.15 14.51
CA GLU A 650 31.46 -13.02 13.65
C GLU A 650 31.40 -14.52 14.05
N ASN A 651 30.39 -14.92 14.83
CA ASN A 651 30.18 -16.30 15.28
C ASN A 651 29.29 -17.06 14.29
N ILE A 652 29.85 -17.33 13.11
CA ILE A 652 29.09 -17.82 11.94
C ILE A 652 28.47 -19.20 12.18
N ASN A 653 29.14 -20.10 12.90
CA ASN A 653 28.58 -21.42 13.21
C ASN A 653 27.30 -21.32 14.04
N SER A 654 27.30 -20.42 15.03
CA SER A 654 26.13 -20.19 15.88
C SER A 654 25.04 -19.46 15.11
N SER A 655 25.41 -18.50 14.25
CA SER A 655 24.49 -17.81 13.35
C SER A 655 23.77 -18.79 12.40
N LEU A 656 24.51 -19.60 11.64
CA LEU A 656 23.96 -20.63 10.75
C LEU A 656 23.06 -21.63 11.49
N THR A 657 23.42 -21.99 12.72
CA THR A 657 22.59 -22.86 13.56
C THR A 657 21.26 -22.20 13.89
N ALA A 658 21.27 -20.92 14.30
CA ALA A 658 20.07 -20.16 14.59
C ALA A 658 19.17 -20.00 13.35
N TYR A 659 19.72 -19.66 12.17
CA TYR A 659 18.95 -19.61 10.92
C TYR A 659 18.34 -20.97 10.55
N LYS A 660 19.07 -22.08 10.72
CA LYS A 660 18.52 -23.44 10.53
C LYS A 660 17.35 -23.72 11.47
N HIS A 661 17.44 -23.30 12.73
CA HIS A 661 16.34 -23.41 13.68
C HIS A 661 15.15 -22.53 13.26
N ALA A 662 15.38 -21.31 12.77
CA ALA A 662 14.32 -20.45 12.25
C ALA A 662 13.58 -21.11 11.08
N LEU A 663 14.31 -21.66 10.10
CA LEU A 663 13.70 -22.39 8.98
C LEU A 663 12.93 -23.64 9.42
N LYS A 664 13.45 -24.37 10.42
CA LYS A 664 12.77 -25.53 11.02
C LYS A 664 11.46 -25.13 11.71
N ALA A 665 11.43 -23.98 12.39
CA ALA A 665 10.23 -23.44 13.02
C ALA A 665 9.22 -22.90 12.00
N ILE A 666 9.67 -22.37 10.86
CA ILE A 666 8.79 -21.93 9.77
C ILE A 666 8.08 -23.11 9.10
N TYR A 667 8.79 -24.23 8.88
CA TYR A 667 8.28 -25.37 8.11
C TYR A 667 6.85 -25.83 8.49
N PRO A 668 6.53 -26.11 9.76
CA PRO A 668 5.20 -26.59 10.14
C PRO A 668 4.09 -25.55 10.07
N ILE A 669 4.40 -24.25 9.92
CA ILE A 669 3.42 -23.15 9.96
C ILE A 669 3.23 -22.45 8.60
N ARG A 670 3.81 -22.99 7.52
CA ARG A 670 3.77 -22.37 6.19
C ARG A 670 2.34 -22.23 5.67
N TYR A 671 1.52 -23.26 5.89
CA TYR A 671 0.13 -23.27 5.45
C TYR A 671 -0.67 -22.13 6.10
N GLU A 672 -0.57 -22.00 7.41
CA GLU A 672 -1.20 -20.94 8.18
C GLU A 672 -0.68 -19.55 7.76
N PHE A 673 0.61 -19.43 7.51
CA PHE A 673 1.25 -18.17 7.10
C PHE A 673 0.64 -17.62 5.80
N LEU A 674 0.43 -18.49 4.81
CA LEU A 674 -0.14 -18.10 3.50
C LEU A 674 -1.59 -17.63 3.61
N ARG A 675 -2.35 -18.17 4.59
CA ARG A 675 -3.77 -17.87 4.79
C ARG A 675 -4.04 -16.77 5.82
N THR A 676 -3.07 -16.42 6.65
CA THR A 676 -3.26 -15.43 7.71
C THR A 676 -3.49 -14.03 7.13
N ASN A 677 -4.59 -13.41 7.52
CA ASN A 677 -4.91 -12.03 7.15
C ASN A 677 -4.12 -11.01 8.01
N ARG A 678 -2.83 -10.78 7.72
CA ARG A 678 -2.02 -9.74 8.38
C ARG A 678 -2.29 -8.36 7.77
N ILE A 679 -2.25 -7.28 8.56
CA ILE A 679 -2.44 -5.91 8.03
C ILE A 679 -1.37 -5.55 7.01
N GLU A 680 -0.11 -5.86 7.33
CA GLU A 680 1.04 -5.61 6.45
C GLU A 680 0.99 -6.58 5.25
N SER A 681 0.63 -6.07 4.07
CA SER A 681 0.67 -6.83 2.81
C SER A 681 2.08 -7.34 2.49
N ASN A 682 3.11 -6.67 3.00
CA ASN A 682 4.53 -6.99 2.80
C ASN A 682 5.11 -7.90 3.89
N PHE A 683 4.29 -8.50 4.76
CA PHE A 683 4.77 -9.33 5.87
C PHE A 683 5.71 -10.46 5.40
N PHE A 684 5.42 -11.10 4.26
CA PHE A 684 6.31 -12.08 3.64
C PHE A 684 7.69 -11.48 3.34
N PHE A 685 7.72 -10.32 2.67
CA PHE A 685 8.95 -9.63 2.27
C PHE A 685 9.74 -9.08 3.46
N LYS A 686 9.06 -8.72 4.55
CA LYS A 686 9.68 -8.12 5.74
C LYS A 686 10.15 -9.14 6.78
N TYR A 687 9.44 -10.26 6.96
CA TYR A 687 9.71 -11.19 8.07
C TYR A 687 9.98 -12.63 7.64
N LEU A 688 9.76 -13.00 6.38
CA LEU A 688 10.01 -14.38 5.90
C LEU A 688 11.15 -14.43 4.89
N LYS A 689 11.05 -13.68 3.79
CA LYS A 689 12.07 -13.61 2.73
C LYS A 689 13.48 -13.30 3.27
N PRO A 690 13.68 -12.34 4.20
CA PRO A 690 15.02 -12.02 4.68
C PRO A 690 15.71 -13.19 5.38
N VAL A 691 14.97 -14.05 6.09
CA VAL A 691 15.53 -15.23 6.77
C VAL A 691 16.26 -16.16 5.78
N TYR A 692 15.69 -16.37 4.60
CA TYR A 692 16.28 -17.20 3.55
C TYR A 692 17.45 -16.50 2.85
N LEU A 693 17.30 -15.21 2.56
CA LEU A 693 18.34 -14.41 1.89
C LEU A 693 19.59 -14.27 2.76
N GLU A 694 19.42 -13.93 4.03
CA GLU A 694 20.52 -13.77 4.99
C GLU A 694 21.25 -15.11 5.22
N MET A 695 20.52 -16.21 5.39
CA MET A 695 21.13 -17.54 5.49
C MET A 695 21.90 -17.93 4.22
N SER A 696 21.37 -17.59 3.04
CA SER A 696 22.05 -17.84 1.77
C SER A 696 23.32 -16.98 1.62
N ALA A 697 23.26 -15.71 2.05
CA ALA A 697 24.40 -14.81 2.06
C ALA A 697 25.52 -15.32 2.99
N LEU A 698 25.19 -15.86 4.16
CA LEU A 698 26.18 -16.46 5.07
C LEU A 698 26.95 -17.62 4.42
N PHE A 699 26.27 -18.45 3.61
CA PHE A 699 26.93 -19.52 2.86
C PHE A 699 27.82 -19.03 1.72
N MET A 700 27.57 -17.83 1.17
CA MET A 700 28.32 -17.27 0.05
C MET A 700 29.53 -16.42 0.49
N ASN A 701 29.38 -15.61 1.54
CA ASN A 701 30.32 -14.53 1.86
C ASN A 701 31.46 -14.93 2.80
N TYR A 702 31.37 -16.05 3.53
CA TYR A 702 32.38 -16.39 4.53
C TYR A 702 33.47 -17.34 4.00
N PRO A 703 34.76 -16.92 3.99
CA PRO A 703 35.88 -17.68 3.43
C PRO A 703 36.32 -18.89 4.27
N PHE A 704 35.81 -19.04 5.50
CA PHE A 704 36.18 -20.13 6.39
C PHE A 704 35.33 -21.38 6.13
N LEU A 705 35.48 -21.98 4.95
CA LEU A 705 35.21 -23.40 4.63
C LEU A 705 35.93 -23.75 3.31
N ALA A 706 37.22 -23.38 3.20
CA ALA A 706 38.04 -23.62 2.01
C ALA A 706 38.09 -25.10 1.57
N THR A 707 37.82 -26.05 2.48
CA THR A 707 37.75 -27.49 2.17
C THR A 707 36.37 -27.98 1.70
N LYS A 708 35.30 -27.18 1.88
CA LYS A 708 33.90 -27.54 1.56
C LYS A 708 33.12 -26.45 0.82
N LYS A 709 33.82 -25.52 0.16
CA LYS A 709 33.21 -24.41 -0.58
C LYS A 709 32.06 -24.85 -1.51
N GLN A 710 32.20 -26.02 -2.15
CA GLN A 710 31.16 -26.59 -3.01
C GLN A 710 29.89 -26.97 -2.24
N ASP A 711 30.01 -27.55 -1.05
CA ASP A 711 28.86 -27.96 -0.23
C ASP A 711 28.07 -26.74 0.26
N HIS A 712 28.75 -25.64 0.60
CA HIS A 712 28.08 -24.40 1.02
C HIS A 712 27.37 -23.69 -0.12
N LEU A 713 27.95 -23.66 -1.32
CA LEU A 713 27.26 -23.14 -2.50
C LEU A 713 26.01 -23.96 -2.85
N ILE A 714 26.04 -25.29 -2.61
CA ILE A 714 24.87 -26.14 -2.74
C ILE A 714 23.80 -25.76 -1.72
N GLU A 715 24.16 -25.56 -0.45
CA GLU A 715 23.22 -25.14 0.60
C GLU A 715 22.64 -23.74 0.36
N ALA A 716 23.45 -22.79 -0.13
CA ALA A 716 23.00 -21.46 -0.53
C ALA A 716 21.95 -21.54 -1.66
N ARG A 717 22.29 -22.28 -2.72
CA ARG A 717 21.37 -22.52 -3.85
C ARG A 717 20.08 -23.17 -3.37
N ASP A 718 20.17 -24.26 -2.60
CA ASP A 718 18.99 -25.00 -2.15
C ASP A 718 18.10 -24.14 -1.22
N THR A 719 18.69 -23.23 -0.44
CA THR A 719 17.95 -22.24 0.36
C THR A 719 17.23 -21.21 -0.52
N LEU A 720 17.88 -20.73 -1.58
CA LEU A 720 17.27 -19.81 -2.56
C LEU A 720 16.17 -20.49 -3.39
N GLU A 721 16.34 -21.74 -3.79
CA GLU A 721 15.30 -22.53 -4.46
C GLU A 721 14.06 -22.69 -3.56
N LEU A 722 14.29 -22.95 -2.27
CA LEU A 722 13.20 -23.00 -1.29
C LEU A 722 12.50 -21.64 -1.13
N LEU A 723 13.24 -20.54 -1.19
CA LEU A 723 12.67 -19.19 -1.20
C LEU A 723 11.84 -18.93 -2.46
N LYS A 724 12.38 -19.20 -3.66
CA LYS A 724 11.66 -19.06 -4.95
C LYS A 724 10.35 -19.86 -4.92
N LYS A 725 10.39 -21.07 -4.33
CA LYS A 725 9.19 -21.88 -4.08
C LYS A 725 8.16 -21.14 -3.22
N LEU A 726 8.59 -20.56 -2.11
CA LEU A 726 7.72 -19.83 -1.20
C LEU A 726 7.19 -18.51 -1.81
N GLU A 727 7.97 -17.85 -2.65
CA GLU A 727 7.55 -16.64 -3.38
C GLU A 727 6.39 -16.94 -4.32
N LEU A 728 6.48 -18.02 -5.09
CA LEU A 728 5.41 -18.51 -5.95
C LEU A 728 4.16 -18.90 -5.12
N GLN A 729 4.34 -19.66 -4.04
CA GLN A 729 3.21 -20.01 -3.15
C GLN A 729 2.56 -18.77 -2.51
N ASN A 730 3.37 -17.77 -2.13
CA ASN A 730 2.89 -16.51 -1.58
C ASN A 730 2.16 -15.65 -2.63
N PHE A 731 2.64 -15.65 -3.88
CA PHE A 731 2.03 -14.94 -5.01
C PHE A 731 0.65 -15.52 -5.32
N PHE A 732 0.56 -16.83 -5.53
CA PHE A 732 -0.71 -17.52 -5.84
C PHE A 732 -1.62 -17.72 -4.62
N LYS A 733 -1.13 -17.43 -3.39
CA LYS A 733 -1.78 -17.79 -2.11
C LYS A 733 -2.19 -19.26 -2.07
N ASP A 734 -1.37 -20.11 -2.69
CA ASP A 734 -1.65 -21.51 -2.91
C ASP A 734 -0.39 -22.35 -2.64
N GLU A 735 -0.49 -23.25 -1.68
CA GLU A 735 0.58 -24.20 -1.37
C GLU A 735 0.85 -25.17 -2.55
N CYS A 736 -0.14 -25.37 -3.42
CA CYS A 736 -0.13 -26.36 -4.50
C CYS A 736 0.43 -25.85 -5.81
N ALA A 737 0.75 -24.54 -5.90
CA ALA A 737 1.26 -23.89 -7.11
C ALA A 737 2.47 -24.62 -7.75
N ILE A 738 3.13 -25.49 -6.98
CA ILE A 738 4.42 -26.12 -7.34
C ILE A 738 4.34 -27.65 -7.24
N GLN A 739 3.16 -28.22 -6.97
CA GLN A 739 3.01 -29.68 -6.94
C GLN A 739 3.21 -30.35 -8.31
N MET A 740 3.03 -29.62 -9.42
CA MET A 740 3.34 -30.13 -10.76
C MET A 740 4.84 -30.44 -10.96
N GLU A 741 5.74 -29.98 -10.07
CA GLU A 741 7.15 -30.32 -10.10
C GLU A 741 7.50 -31.69 -9.50
N LYS A 742 6.64 -32.32 -8.69
CA LYS A 742 6.95 -33.67 -8.13
C LYS A 742 7.23 -34.71 -9.23
N ASN A 743 6.64 -34.52 -10.42
CA ASN A 743 6.83 -35.40 -11.58
C ASN A 743 8.06 -35.03 -12.44
N ARG A 744 8.68 -33.86 -12.23
CA ARG A 744 10.01 -33.56 -12.75
C ARG A 744 10.99 -33.81 -11.62
N LYS A 745 11.69 -34.95 -11.68
CA LYS A 745 12.92 -35.11 -10.88
C LYS A 745 13.78 -33.88 -11.15
N ILE A 746 13.81 -32.92 -10.23
CA ILE A 746 14.84 -31.88 -10.22
C ILE A 746 16.13 -32.68 -10.17
N SER A 747 16.82 -32.75 -11.30
CA SER A 747 18.13 -33.34 -11.39
C SER A 747 18.98 -32.51 -10.44
N LYS A 748 19.17 -32.99 -9.21
CA LYS A 748 20.09 -32.37 -8.26
C LYS A 748 21.41 -32.24 -9.02
N LEU A 749 21.74 -31.03 -9.45
CA LEU A 749 23.02 -30.71 -10.07
C LEU A 749 24.07 -30.85 -8.96
N LYS A 750 24.48 -32.09 -8.72
CA LYS A 750 25.51 -32.48 -7.75
C LYS A 750 26.90 -32.28 -8.34
N ARG A 751 27.01 -32.11 -9.66
CA ARG A 751 28.27 -31.92 -10.36
C ARG A 751 28.06 -31.14 -11.66
N THR A 752 28.71 -30.01 -11.79
CA THR A 752 28.95 -29.34 -13.07
C THR A 752 30.11 -30.04 -13.79
N PRO A 753 30.04 -30.28 -15.11
CA PRO A 753 31.17 -30.81 -15.87
C PRO A 753 32.44 -29.96 -15.71
N LYS A 754 33.63 -30.58 -15.87
CA LYS A 754 34.89 -29.83 -15.83
C LYS A 754 34.88 -28.76 -16.92
N HIS A 755 35.29 -27.53 -16.58
CA HIS A 755 35.30 -26.34 -17.44
C HIS A 755 33.92 -25.75 -17.77
N THR A 756 32.86 -26.13 -17.06
CA THR A 756 31.54 -25.51 -17.19
C THR A 756 31.23 -24.64 -15.97
N ALA A 757 31.02 -23.34 -16.20
CA ALA A 757 30.50 -22.43 -15.19
C ALA A 757 28.96 -22.49 -15.22
N LEU A 758 28.33 -22.71 -14.07
CA LEU A 758 26.89 -22.51 -13.91
C LEU A 758 26.70 -21.08 -13.42
N ILE A 759 26.07 -20.24 -14.24
CA ILE A 759 25.60 -18.93 -13.79
C ILE A 759 24.23 -19.19 -13.18
N TYR A 760 24.13 -19.07 -11.85
CA TYR A 760 22.88 -19.18 -11.13
C TYR A 760 22.27 -17.77 -11.02
N PRO A 761 21.12 -17.51 -11.69
CA PRO A 761 20.49 -16.19 -11.70
C PRO A 761 19.78 -15.83 -10.40
#